data_AF-A0A415X0W8-F1
#
_entry.id   AF-A0A415X0W8-F1
#
_cell.length_a   1.000
_cell.length_b   1.000
_cell.length_c   1.000
_cell.angle_alpha   90.00
_cell.angle_beta   90.00
_cell.angle_gamma   90.00
#
_symmetry.space_group_name_H-M   'P 1'
#
loop_
_entity.id
_entity.type
_entity.pdbx_description
1 polymer ?
#
loop_
_entity_poly.entity_id
_entity_poly.type
_entity_poly.pdbx_seq_one_letter_code
_entity_poly.pdbx_strand_id
1 'polypeptide(L)'
;MSVFLLCAIMLLGDAGMMTIQAAPSTGRAANLVVIVRYQGDTVGDDDTGYNTPYTSQISGAPTTYWGLLQRRFNGENDTFAIGSFREYLSRLSGGAHQVESLFPQTVSGERVEYITLDKTLAEYQGSNEISLVAEVAQKLTEKYPTYDGTLLDRDGDGAIDNLMILASVPKTGQFTPHTTNAGNSYTFAGKTIGYYNILETCTTTLSSGTFWDSFDIATAAHEYVHTFGVPDYYRTSGMNGTPVGMWDLMAGSLGRPSLLATTRENIGWTKIAQKTATSSTYTLYDMDSAYANGGKSQAYKFYTPFSSSEYFVVEYRRPGKKYSADLDQNMSGAGLIVYRVNPAYATDGNLRGNDYIYVFRPDDTGGNASAGDITKAAAGMPTYISGRQSIGLEDLSKTIVDNAICYSDGRNSGMTISVTAQTDDSITFDVTFPDYANMNLWETVTSQDGTTPLSTMNASATQLATDGNAIYVLAQNTNSSTVLQYDGANWTNLGKPIDNVSSSVSIESCNGSLYALISDYRNNCSVLKKYSGNAWKEITTMNAYATNHPVLGVIGDKLATIVAKDNKNPQLYLLENDSWKAVGPQLNVSYLVSPVLFSYNGFPALAYGDFTERTTSVMVYKNDQWTSTHKNTDAYAKKIVVKTTGDHVYLLSNESTGSAKLTTMDMSGGVTETVMSSLGSNLLDIGLTAGKQNLYYAIVTADGKVNVYSSTVADPTDTTMLGSTVYSPAFGTALGRMDGILYCASTPQSDGTMDVRRYQALDDEIPSTPEPTPEPEPEPEPKPEPTPKPNPEPTPTPVERTYNAVYNGVDYSSVFDPYYYADQYADLKQAYGYDCSQLLQHFINYGMSEGRQAKASFNATSYRLQYSDLRRAYGNDLKPYYMHYLQWGRSEGRQGTGCNVLQNGLTRYDGIDYAAVYDYNTYVSRYSDVFRAYGYDDQAVLLHFIHYGMNEGRIAKASFDVTSYRLQYSDLRRAYGNNLKSYYLHYLQWGRQEGRKGSGCIRLQGAITTLNGTDYGKVYDYQYYIDKNPDVFRAYGYDDQAVLAHFVNYGMKEGRIAKASFVVNNYKARYADLRQAYGNNTAMYYNHYINWGYKEGRKGN
;
A
#
# COMPACT_ATOMS: atom_id res chain seq x y z
N MET A 1 22.29 3.28 16.64
CA MET A 1 23.45 3.46 15.76
C MET A 1 23.53 2.22 14.90
N SER A 2 23.29 2.23 13.59
CA SER A 2 23.20 3.36 12.68
C SER A 2 22.10 3.11 11.65
N VAL A 3 21.01 3.85 11.82
CA VAL A 3 20.24 4.43 10.71
C VAL A 3 21.21 5.41 10.05
N PHE A 4 21.90 5.00 8.98
CA PHE A 4 22.62 5.83 8.00
C PHE A 4 23.36 4.90 7.02
N LEU A 5 22.63 4.23 6.12
CA LEU A 5 23.19 3.73 4.85
C LEU A 5 22.10 3.41 3.81
N LEU A 6 21.13 4.30 3.62
CA LEU A 6 20.17 4.19 2.50
C LEU A 6 19.81 5.59 1.98
N CYS A 7 20.83 6.34 1.53
CA CYS A 7 20.65 7.59 0.78
C CYS A 7 21.91 8.02 -0.01
N ALA A 8 22.82 7.10 -0.36
CA ALA A 8 24.04 7.45 -1.10
C ALA A 8 24.41 6.39 -2.14
N ILE A 9 23.48 6.01 -3.01
CA ILE A 9 23.77 5.37 -4.30
C ILE A 9 22.77 5.92 -5.33
N MET A 10 22.99 7.14 -5.80
CA MET A 10 22.33 7.60 -7.04
C MET A 10 23.15 8.63 -7.82
N LEU A 11 24.47 8.67 -7.63
CA LEU A 11 25.38 9.52 -8.42
C LEU A 11 26.80 8.93 -8.44
N LEU A 12 26.98 7.75 -9.03
CA LEU A 12 28.26 7.26 -9.55
C LEU A 12 27.94 6.31 -10.71
N GLY A 13 28.38 6.68 -11.92
CA GLY A 13 28.16 5.89 -13.13
C GLY A 13 28.91 4.55 -13.10
N ASP A 14 28.36 3.59 -13.84
CA ASP A 14 28.98 2.34 -14.33
C ASP A 14 30.22 1.86 -13.56
N ALA A 15 29.99 1.40 -12.34
CA ALA A 15 30.80 0.34 -11.75
C ALA A 15 29.81 -0.78 -11.43
N GLY A 16 29.82 -1.86 -12.23
CA GLY A 16 28.87 -2.96 -12.12
C GLY A 16 28.77 -3.46 -10.68
N MET A 17 27.57 -3.40 -10.10
CA MET A 17 27.29 -4.16 -8.88
C MET A 17 27.52 -5.63 -9.22
N MET A 18 28.45 -6.29 -8.51
CA MET A 18 28.63 -7.73 -8.66
C MET A 18 27.31 -8.42 -8.30
N THR A 19 26.73 -9.14 -9.25
CA THR A 19 25.61 -10.04 -9.01
C THR A 19 26.03 -11.09 -7.99
N ILE A 20 25.20 -11.34 -6.98
CA ILE A 20 25.43 -12.44 -6.04
C ILE A 20 24.98 -13.74 -6.72
N GLN A 21 25.89 -14.69 -6.86
CA GLN A 21 25.65 -16.01 -7.44
C GLN A 21 24.82 -16.87 -6.49
N ALA A 22 23.94 -17.68 -7.04
CA ALA A 22 23.03 -18.58 -6.33
C ALA A 22 22.86 -19.87 -7.13
N ALA A 23 22.40 -20.94 -6.48
CA ALA A 23 22.07 -22.18 -7.17
C ALA A 23 21.12 -21.91 -8.34
N PRO A 24 21.33 -22.54 -9.50
CA PRO A 24 20.42 -22.40 -10.60
C PRO A 24 19.07 -23.03 -10.20
N SER A 25 17.96 -22.35 -10.48
CA SER A 25 16.63 -22.90 -10.17
C SER A 25 16.28 -24.10 -11.05
N THR A 26 16.95 -24.29 -12.19
CA THR A 26 16.73 -25.43 -13.08
C THR A 26 18.05 -26.08 -13.46
N GLY A 27 18.02 -27.37 -13.78
CA GLY A 27 19.20 -28.16 -14.07
C GLY A 27 19.78 -28.82 -12.82
N ARG A 28 21.10 -28.95 -12.80
CA ARG A 28 21.83 -29.61 -11.70
C ARG A 28 22.44 -28.56 -10.80
N ALA A 29 22.37 -28.79 -9.49
CA ALA A 29 23.02 -27.97 -8.49
C ALA A 29 23.70 -28.84 -7.43
N ALA A 30 24.78 -28.34 -6.85
CA ALA A 30 25.39 -28.87 -5.65
C ALA A 30 24.82 -28.19 -4.40
N ASN A 31 24.81 -28.93 -3.29
CA ASN A 31 24.53 -28.38 -1.98
C ASN A 31 25.66 -28.81 -1.03
N LEU A 32 26.61 -27.92 -0.76
CA LEU A 32 27.69 -28.19 0.17
C LEU A 32 27.15 -28.22 1.60
N VAL A 33 27.07 -29.41 2.21
CA VAL A 33 26.55 -29.56 3.57
C VAL A 33 27.71 -29.68 4.55
N VAL A 34 27.74 -28.77 5.53
CA VAL A 34 28.82 -28.65 6.50
C VAL A 34 28.24 -28.66 7.90
N ILE A 35 28.68 -29.58 8.75
CA ILE A 35 28.33 -29.58 10.17
C ILE A 35 29.43 -28.94 11.00
N VAL A 36 29.05 -27.95 11.80
CA VAL A 36 29.97 -27.22 12.68
C VAL A 36 29.60 -27.40 14.14
N ARG A 37 30.61 -27.40 15.01
CA ARG A 37 30.46 -27.32 16.46
C ARG A 37 31.33 -26.18 17.01
N TYR A 38 31.13 -25.83 18.27
CA TYR A 38 31.72 -24.62 18.86
C TYR A 38 32.90 -24.95 19.78
N GLN A 39 33.69 -23.92 20.14
CA GLN A 39 34.80 -24.09 21.07
C GLN A 39 34.33 -24.74 22.38
N GLY A 40 35.03 -25.82 22.77
CA GLY A 40 34.73 -26.58 23.98
C GLY A 40 33.60 -27.61 23.84
N ASP A 41 32.96 -27.71 22.67
CA ASP A 41 32.00 -28.78 22.37
C ASP A 41 32.73 -30.06 21.95
N THR A 42 32.32 -31.18 22.54
CA THR A 42 32.85 -32.53 22.26
C THR A 42 31.83 -33.42 21.55
N VAL A 43 30.64 -32.91 21.20
CA VAL A 43 29.65 -33.65 20.39
C VAL A 43 30.28 -34.04 19.06
N GLY A 44 30.24 -35.32 18.72
CA GLY A 44 30.92 -35.88 17.56
C GLY A 44 32.29 -36.49 17.86
N ASP A 45 32.83 -36.31 19.07
CA ASP A 45 33.97 -37.10 19.54
C ASP A 45 33.47 -38.51 19.89
N ASP A 46 34.28 -39.54 19.57
CA ASP A 46 33.92 -40.95 19.73
C ASP A 46 32.49 -41.25 19.19
N ASP A 47 31.70 -42.09 19.86
CA ASP A 47 30.38 -42.53 19.40
C ASP A 47 29.23 -41.59 19.82
N THR A 48 29.46 -40.28 19.77
CA THR A 48 28.47 -39.24 20.12
C THR A 48 28.02 -38.42 18.91
N GLY A 49 26.90 -37.70 19.04
CA GLY A 49 26.35 -36.90 17.94
C GLY A 49 26.05 -37.75 16.70
N TYR A 50 26.32 -37.22 15.51
CA TYR A 50 26.11 -38.00 14.28
C TYR A 50 27.09 -39.18 14.12
N ASN A 51 28.15 -39.26 14.92
CA ASN A 51 29.04 -40.42 14.94
C ASN A 51 28.51 -41.60 15.77
N THR A 52 27.37 -41.43 16.47
CA THR A 52 26.72 -42.54 17.17
C THR A 52 26.42 -43.69 16.19
N PRO A 53 26.74 -44.95 16.56
CA PRO A 53 26.47 -46.13 15.73
C PRO A 53 24.98 -46.26 15.38
N TYR A 54 24.70 -46.56 14.12
CA TYR A 54 23.38 -46.91 13.65
C TYR A 54 23.32 -48.41 13.39
N THR A 55 22.38 -49.09 14.04
CA THR A 55 22.17 -50.53 13.86
C THR A 55 20.78 -50.79 13.32
N SER A 56 20.72 -51.47 12.17
CA SER A 56 19.49 -51.98 11.59
C SER A 56 19.68 -53.40 11.08
N GLN A 57 18.62 -54.20 11.11
CA GLN A 57 18.61 -55.57 10.58
C GLN A 57 18.40 -55.60 9.06
N ILE A 58 18.12 -54.45 8.43
CA ILE A 58 17.90 -54.33 6.99
C ILE A 58 19.27 -54.24 6.30
N SER A 59 19.48 -55.08 5.28
CA SER A 59 20.73 -55.11 4.51
C SER A 59 21.05 -53.75 3.89
N GLY A 60 22.33 -53.37 3.94
CA GLY A 60 22.81 -52.09 3.40
C GLY A 60 22.43 -50.88 4.24
N ALA A 61 22.14 -51.06 5.52
CA ALA A 61 21.97 -49.95 6.46
C ALA A 61 23.27 -49.14 6.62
N PRO A 62 23.16 -47.82 6.86
CA PRO A 62 24.33 -47.02 7.24
C PRO A 62 24.92 -47.51 8.57
N THR A 63 26.19 -47.22 8.84
CA THR A 63 26.89 -47.63 10.06
C THR A 63 26.80 -46.59 11.18
N THR A 64 26.42 -45.35 10.86
CA THR A 64 26.27 -44.23 11.81
C THR A 64 25.03 -43.39 11.49
N TYR A 65 24.64 -42.50 12.42
CA TYR A 65 23.61 -41.50 12.14
C TYR A 65 24.05 -40.42 11.13
N TRP A 66 25.35 -40.22 10.92
CA TRP A 66 25.88 -39.39 9.82
C TRP A 66 25.58 -40.04 8.47
N GLY A 67 25.84 -41.34 8.30
CA GLY A 67 25.46 -42.08 7.08
C GLY A 67 23.94 -42.03 6.84
N LEU A 68 23.14 -42.10 7.90
CA LEU A 68 21.68 -41.90 7.81
C LEU A 68 21.30 -40.47 7.39
N LEU A 69 21.98 -39.44 7.91
CA LEU A 69 21.77 -38.05 7.49
C LEU A 69 22.10 -37.86 6.01
N GLN A 70 23.20 -38.43 5.52
CA GLN A 70 23.57 -38.38 4.10
C GLN A 70 22.48 -39.01 3.21
N ARG A 71 21.86 -40.11 3.65
CA ARG A 71 20.69 -40.71 2.96
C ARG A 71 19.45 -39.81 3.01
N ARG A 72 19.20 -39.11 4.12
CA ARG A 72 18.13 -38.10 4.18
C ARG A 72 18.35 -36.91 3.25
N PHE A 73 19.59 -36.63 2.84
CA PHE A 73 19.87 -35.63 1.82
C PHE A 73 19.79 -36.16 0.39
N ASN A 74 20.45 -37.29 0.10
CA ASN A 74 20.69 -37.76 -1.27
C ASN A 74 19.99 -39.05 -1.68
N GLY A 75 19.42 -39.80 -0.73
CA GLY A 75 18.83 -41.11 -1.00
C GLY A 75 17.69 -41.04 -2.01
N GLU A 76 17.67 -41.98 -2.95
CA GLU A 76 16.55 -42.15 -3.88
C GLU A 76 15.82 -43.45 -3.55
N ASN A 77 14.52 -43.38 -3.29
CA ASN A 77 13.68 -44.48 -2.83
C ASN A 77 14.32 -45.25 -1.66
N ASP A 78 15.03 -44.53 -0.79
CA ASP A 78 15.81 -45.12 0.29
C ASP A 78 14.88 -45.72 1.35
N THR A 79 15.21 -46.91 1.85
CA THR A 79 14.37 -47.64 2.82
C THR A 79 14.51 -47.10 4.25
N PHE A 80 15.55 -46.31 4.53
CA PHE A 80 15.89 -45.80 5.86
C PHE A 80 15.51 -44.32 6.06
N ALA A 81 15.10 -43.63 4.99
CA ALA A 81 14.62 -42.25 5.04
C ALA A 81 13.27 -42.09 4.29
N ILE A 82 12.32 -41.38 4.89
CA ILE A 82 11.01 -41.12 4.29
C ILE A 82 11.14 -39.98 3.26
N GLY A 83 11.66 -40.33 2.08
CA GLY A 83 12.03 -39.38 1.04
C GLY A 83 13.25 -38.53 1.44
N SER A 84 14.11 -38.19 0.48
CA SER A 84 15.26 -37.31 0.73
C SER A 84 14.97 -35.84 0.40
N PHE A 85 15.85 -34.94 0.85
CA PHE A 85 15.91 -33.54 0.41
C PHE A 85 15.95 -33.42 -1.12
N ARG A 86 16.80 -34.22 -1.76
CA ARG A 86 16.90 -34.33 -3.22
C ARG A 86 15.60 -34.77 -3.87
N GLU A 87 14.98 -35.83 -3.38
CA GLU A 87 13.70 -36.31 -3.92
C GLU A 87 12.57 -35.31 -3.71
N TYR A 88 12.57 -34.60 -2.58
CA TYR A 88 11.56 -33.60 -2.28
C TYR A 88 11.61 -32.46 -3.29
N LEU A 89 12.78 -31.85 -3.52
CA LEU A 89 12.97 -30.80 -4.53
C LEU A 89 12.74 -31.31 -5.96
N SER A 90 13.14 -32.55 -6.27
CA SER A 90 12.86 -33.15 -7.57
C SER A 90 11.36 -33.34 -7.81
N ARG A 91 10.57 -33.70 -6.79
CA ARG A 91 9.10 -33.84 -6.91
C ARG A 91 8.42 -32.49 -7.05
N LEU A 92 8.82 -31.50 -6.23
CA LEU A 92 8.30 -30.14 -6.32
C LEU A 92 8.51 -29.55 -7.73
N SER A 93 9.65 -29.84 -8.36
CA SER A 93 10.05 -29.30 -9.66
C SER A 93 9.67 -30.16 -10.87
N GLY A 94 9.06 -31.34 -10.68
CA GLY A 94 8.82 -32.28 -11.78
C GLY A 94 10.11 -32.78 -12.45
N GLY A 95 11.23 -32.74 -11.72
CA GLY A 95 12.57 -33.09 -12.22
C GLY A 95 13.31 -31.94 -12.90
N ALA A 96 12.73 -30.74 -12.98
CA ALA A 96 13.40 -29.56 -13.53
C ALA A 96 14.60 -29.12 -12.68
N HIS A 97 14.59 -29.38 -11.36
CA HIS A 97 15.70 -29.12 -10.45
C HIS A 97 16.25 -30.42 -9.85
N GLN A 98 17.56 -30.61 -9.91
CA GLN A 98 18.26 -31.79 -9.40
C GLN A 98 19.43 -31.37 -8.52
N VAL A 99 19.24 -31.42 -7.21
CA VAL A 99 20.29 -31.10 -6.24
C VAL A 99 21.04 -32.35 -5.79
N GLU A 100 22.35 -32.24 -5.61
CA GLU A 100 23.20 -33.25 -5.00
C GLU A 100 23.95 -32.64 -3.81
N SER A 101 23.73 -33.18 -2.61
CA SER A 101 24.44 -32.71 -1.41
C SER A 101 25.82 -33.35 -1.28
N LEU A 102 26.83 -32.54 -0.99
CA LEU A 102 28.23 -32.98 -0.86
C LEU A 102 28.72 -32.79 0.58
N PHE A 103 29.46 -33.80 1.07
CA PHE A 103 29.82 -33.94 2.48
C PHE A 103 31.34 -34.13 2.66
N PRO A 104 32.16 -33.08 2.50
CA PRO A 104 33.62 -33.18 2.58
C PRO A 104 34.12 -33.72 3.93
N GLN A 105 33.32 -33.61 4.99
CA GLN A 105 33.66 -34.04 6.34
C GLN A 105 33.51 -35.55 6.60
N THR A 106 33.14 -36.33 5.58
CA THR A 106 32.96 -37.77 5.74
C THR A 106 34.31 -38.50 5.74
N VAL A 107 34.54 -39.30 6.76
CA VAL A 107 35.73 -40.14 6.91
C VAL A 107 35.36 -41.63 6.94
N SER A 108 36.35 -42.53 7.06
CA SER A 108 36.14 -43.98 7.01
C SER A 108 35.07 -44.47 8.00
N GLY A 109 34.21 -45.38 7.55
CA GLY A 109 33.13 -45.96 8.37
C GLY A 109 31.87 -45.07 8.48
N GLU A 110 31.62 -44.23 7.48
CA GLU A 110 30.51 -43.25 7.44
C GLU A 110 30.53 -42.30 8.66
N ARG A 111 31.71 -41.98 9.18
CA ARG A 111 31.84 -41.05 10.30
C ARG A 111 32.03 -39.63 9.79
N VAL A 112 31.73 -38.64 10.62
CA VAL A 112 31.95 -37.23 10.34
C VAL A 112 33.03 -36.66 11.23
N GLU A 113 33.92 -35.87 10.61
CA GLU A 113 34.89 -35.07 11.33
C GLU A 113 34.40 -33.61 11.41
N TYR A 114 33.82 -33.24 12.55
CA TYR A 114 33.24 -31.91 12.77
C TYR A 114 34.26 -30.80 12.54
N ILE A 115 33.83 -29.69 11.95
CA ILE A 115 34.58 -28.44 11.96
C ILE A 115 34.30 -27.77 13.31
N THR A 116 35.34 -27.59 14.11
CA THR A 116 35.22 -26.90 15.41
C THR A 116 35.60 -25.43 15.23
N LEU A 117 34.64 -24.55 15.49
CA LEU A 117 34.80 -23.10 15.46
C LEU A 117 35.61 -22.61 16.67
N ASP A 118 36.31 -21.50 16.52
CA ASP A 118 37.26 -20.95 17.48
C ASP A 118 36.59 -20.28 18.67
N LYS A 119 35.34 -19.84 18.51
CA LYS A 119 34.54 -19.22 19.58
C LYS A 119 33.46 -20.16 20.10
N THR A 120 32.99 -19.86 21.30
CA THR A 120 31.86 -20.56 21.91
C THR A 120 30.53 -20.22 21.19
N LEU A 121 29.51 -21.08 21.34
CA LEU A 121 28.18 -20.85 20.77
C LEU A 121 27.61 -19.47 21.14
N ALA A 122 27.74 -19.09 22.40
CA ALA A 122 27.23 -17.81 22.92
C ALA A 122 27.89 -16.59 22.26
N GLU A 123 29.13 -16.72 21.80
CA GLU A 123 29.85 -15.64 21.12
C GLU A 123 29.38 -15.45 19.68
N TYR A 124 29.01 -16.52 18.97
CA TYR A 124 28.43 -16.38 17.62
C TYR A 124 27.02 -15.81 17.65
N GLN A 125 26.21 -16.15 18.66
CA GLN A 125 24.85 -15.63 18.84
C GLN A 125 24.78 -14.10 19.03
N GLY A 126 25.89 -13.45 19.42
CA GLY A 126 25.99 -12.00 19.59
C GLY A 126 26.90 -11.28 18.58
N SER A 127 27.44 -12.00 17.59
CA SER A 127 28.41 -11.47 16.62
C SER A 127 27.82 -11.28 15.22
N ASN A 128 28.57 -10.66 14.32
CA ASN A 128 28.19 -10.60 12.90
C ASN A 128 28.29 -12.02 12.31
N GLU A 129 27.14 -12.63 11.99
CA GLU A 129 27.02 -14.00 11.46
C GLU A 129 27.92 -14.26 10.24
N ILE A 130 28.21 -13.23 9.44
CA ILE A 130 29.12 -13.36 8.31
C ILE A 130 30.53 -13.81 8.74
N SER A 131 30.92 -13.55 9.99
CA SER A 131 32.18 -14.05 10.56
C SER A 131 32.17 -15.57 10.81
N LEU A 132 31.00 -16.16 11.04
CA LEU A 132 30.84 -17.62 11.10
C LEU A 132 31.10 -18.22 9.72
N VAL A 133 30.48 -17.67 8.67
CA VAL A 133 30.67 -18.17 7.29
C VAL A 133 32.12 -18.03 6.82
N ALA A 134 32.75 -16.89 7.11
CA ALA A 134 34.15 -16.66 6.81
C ALA A 134 35.06 -17.72 7.45
N GLU A 135 34.81 -18.03 8.73
CA GLU A 135 35.60 -19.01 9.46
C GLU A 135 35.33 -20.45 9.01
N VAL A 136 34.08 -20.78 8.66
CA VAL A 136 33.74 -22.06 8.05
C VAL A 136 34.52 -22.26 6.75
N ALA A 137 34.52 -21.26 5.87
CA ALA A 137 35.26 -21.30 4.62
C ALA A 137 36.77 -21.46 4.84
N GLN A 138 37.33 -20.73 5.81
CA GLN A 138 38.73 -20.84 6.21
C GLN A 138 39.05 -22.27 6.69
N LYS A 139 38.30 -22.80 7.67
CA LYS A 139 38.56 -24.12 8.27
C LYS A 139 38.36 -25.26 7.27
N LEU A 140 37.40 -25.13 6.35
CA LEU A 140 37.26 -26.06 5.23
C LEU A 140 38.48 -26.02 4.31
N THR A 141 38.99 -24.84 3.98
CA THR A 141 40.18 -24.67 3.13
C THR A 141 41.44 -25.25 3.78
N GLU A 142 41.63 -25.01 5.08
CA GLU A 142 42.75 -25.56 5.85
C GLU A 142 42.69 -27.10 5.92
N LYS A 143 41.49 -27.65 6.09
CA LYS A 143 41.29 -29.09 6.28
C LYS A 143 41.27 -29.87 4.96
N TYR A 144 40.73 -29.27 3.89
CA TYR A 144 40.56 -29.89 2.58
C TYR A 144 41.20 -29.04 1.47
N PRO A 145 42.53 -28.80 1.50
CA PRO A 145 43.20 -27.88 0.59
C PRO A 145 43.21 -28.35 -0.88
N THR A 146 42.91 -29.62 -1.13
CA THR A 146 42.87 -30.23 -2.47
C THR A 146 41.47 -30.69 -2.86
N TYR A 147 40.42 -30.18 -2.23
CA TYR A 147 39.04 -30.52 -2.60
C TYR A 147 38.74 -30.02 -4.01
N ASP A 148 38.05 -30.84 -4.81
CA ASP A 148 37.70 -30.49 -6.17
C ASP A 148 36.49 -29.55 -6.19
N GLY A 149 36.74 -28.26 -6.36
CA GLY A 149 35.69 -27.23 -6.40
C GLY A 149 34.76 -27.33 -7.61
N THR A 150 35.11 -28.09 -8.65
CA THR A 150 34.20 -28.29 -9.81
C THR A 150 32.97 -29.14 -9.45
N LEU A 151 33.01 -29.85 -8.32
CA LEU A 151 31.87 -30.58 -7.80
C LEU A 151 30.85 -29.66 -7.11
N LEU A 152 31.29 -28.48 -6.66
CA LEU A 152 30.50 -27.52 -5.87
C LEU A 152 29.81 -26.45 -6.73
N ASP A 153 30.21 -26.33 -7.99
CA ASP A 153 29.81 -25.31 -8.95
C ASP A 153 29.33 -26.04 -10.22
N ARG A 154 28.05 -26.44 -10.24
CA ARG A 154 27.52 -27.30 -11.31
C ARG A 154 27.09 -26.50 -12.54
N ASP A 155 26.79 -25.22 -12.39
CA ASP A 155 26.41 -24.34 -13.50
C ASP A 155 27.59 -23.56 -14.10
N GLY A 156 28.74 -23.56 -13.42
CA GLY A 156 29.99 -23.01 -13.91
C GLY A 156 30.11 -21.49 -13.72
N ASP A 157 29.35 -20.90 -12.82
CA ASP A 157 29.31 -19.45 -12.58
C ASP A 157 30.46 -18.92 -11.71
N GLY A 158 31.29 -19.83 -11.17
CA GLY A 158 32.46 -19.53 -10.35
C GLY A 158 32.18 -19.52 -8.84
N ALA A 159 30.94 -19.71 -8.42
CA ALA A 159 30.53 -19.81 -7.03
C ALA A 159 30.13 -21.24 -6.65
N ILE A 160 30.07 -21.51 -5.36
CA ILE A 160 29.42 -22.71 -4.83
C ILE A 160 27.91 -22.51 -5.01
N ASP A 161 27.25 -23.44 -5.70
CA ASP A 161 25.81 -23.36 -5.99
C ASP A 161 25.00 -23.08 -4.71
N ASN A 162 25.27 -23.82 -3.63
CA ASN A 162 24.73 -23.53 -2.31
C ASN A 162 25.63 -24.05 -1.18
N LEU A 163 25.74 -23.27 -0.09
CA LEU A 163 26.34 -23.70 1.17
C LEU A 163 25.27 -23.85 2.26
N MET A 164 25.13 -25.05 2.81
CA MET A 164 24.24 -25.34 3.94
C MET A 164 25.04 -25.68 5.19
N ILE A 165 24.96 -24.82 6.19
CA ILE A 165 25.64 -24.99 7.47
C ILE A 165 24.66 -25.59 8.48
N LEU A 166 24.98 -26.78 8.98
CA LEU A 166 24.32 -27.43 10.10
C LEU A 166 25.04 -27.06 11.40
N ALA A 167 24.51 -26.10 12.14
CA ALA A 167 25.02 -25.66 13.42
C ALA A 167 24.68 -26.68 14.51
N SER A 168 25.66 -27.46 14.97
CA SER A 168 25.51 -28.41 16.07
C SER A 168 25.32 -27.65 17.39
N VAL A 169 24.14 -27.78 18.00
CA VAL A 169 23.76 -27.03 19.20
C VAL A 169 23.28 -27.97 20.31
N PRO A 170 23.47 -27.61 21.59
CA PRO A 170 23.13 -28.48 22.72
C PRO A 170 21.61 -28.61 22.96
N LYS A 171 20.81 -27.69 22.42
CA LYS A 171 19.34 -27.69 22.44
C LYS A 171 18.81 -26.86 21.27
N THR A 172 17.57 -27.07 20.87
CA THR A 172 16.91 -26.27 19.82
C THR A 172 16.62 -24.83 20.27
N GLY A 173 16.34 -23.95 19.31
CA GLY A 173 16.06 -22.53 19.49
C GLY A 173 17.31 -21.69 19.76
N GLN A 174 18.48 -22.12 19.28
CA GLN A 174 19.75 -21.39 19.38
C GLN A 174 20.05 -20.56 18.13
N PHE A 175 19.60 -21.04 16.96
CA PHE A 175 19.56 -20.28 15.71
C PHE A 175 18.17 -20.44 15.08
N THR A 176 17.66 -19.35 14.51
CA THR A 176 16.51 -19.43 13.61
C THR A 176 17.01 -19.87 12.24
N PRO A 177 16.48 -20.96 11.65
CA PRO A 177 16.79 -21.30 10.26
C PRO A 177 16.51 -20.10 9.36
N HIS A 178 17.46 -19.80 8.48
CA HIS A 178 17.31 -18.70 7.54
C HIS A 178 18.32 -18.85 6.38
N THR A 179 18.10 -18.03 5.35
CA THR A 179 18.95 -17.90 4.18
C THR A 179 19.38 -16.45 4.01
N THR A 180 20.63 -16.25 3.63
CA THR A 180 21.18 -14.92 3.33
C THR A 180 22.36 -15.07 2.35
N ASN A 181 23.06 -13.97 2.07
CA ASN A 181 24.22 -13.98 1.18
C ASN A 181 25.50 -13.54 1.89
N ALA A 182 26.61 -14.13 1.46
CA ALA A 182 27.95 -13.84 1.92
C ALA A 182 28.73 -12.91 0.97
N GLY A 183 28.04 -12.30 0.00
CA GLY A 183 28.61 -11.26 -0.87
C GLY A 183 29.74 -11.74 -1.80
N ASN A 184 29.85 -13.05 -2.08
CA ASN A 184 30.95 -13.66 -2.84
C ASN A 184 32.35 -13.38 -2.28
N SER A 185 32.44 -12.98 -1.02
CA SER A 185 33.68 -12.45 -0.43
C SER A 185 34.58 -13.55 0.15
N TYR A 186 34.05 -14.77 0.30
CA TYR A 186 34.75 -15.92 0.86
C TYR A 186 34.79 -17.06 -0.12
N THR A 187 35.80 -17.92 0.00
CA THR A 187 36.03 -19.00 -0.95
C THR A 187 36.33 -20.32 -0.27
N PHE A 188 35.91 -21.41 -0.89
CA PHE A 188 36.36 -22.77 -0.57
C PHE A 188 36.58 -23.53 -1.89
N ALA A 189 37.65 -24.33 -1.96
CA ALA A 189 38.01 -25.11 -3.15
C ALA A 189 38.10 -24.27 -4.45
N GLY A 190 38.50 -23.00 -4.36
CA GLY A 190 38.63 -22.08 -5.50
C GLY A 190 37.29 -21.51 -6.02
N LYS A 191 36.18 -21.70 -5.30
CA LYS A 191 34.85 -21.17 -5.63
C LYS A 191 34.39 -20.17 -4.58
N THR A 192 33.70 -19.11 -4.99
CA THR A 192 33.15 -18.10 -4.07
C THR A 192 31.89 -18.59 -3.37
N ILE A 193 31.55 -18.01 -2.22
CA ILE A 193 30.30 -18.29 -1.50
C ILE A 193 29.34 -17.13 -1.71
N GLY A 194 28.30 -17.37 -2.50
CA GLY A 194 27.19 -16.44 -2.73
C GLY A 194 26.14 -16.58 -1.62
N TYR A 195 25.07 -17.34 -1.89
CA TYR A 195 24.05 -17.66 -0.89
C TYR A 195 24.48 -18.79 0.06
N TYR A 196 23.97 -18.72 1.30
CA TYR A 196 24.10 -19.79 2.27
C TYR A 196 22.83 -19.95 3.11
N ASN A 197 22.61 -21.16 3.60
CA ASN A 197 21.60 -21.48 4.60
C ASN A 197 22.27 -21.81 5.94
N ILE A 198 21.66 -21.40 7.04
CA ILE A 198 22.00 -21.89 8.39
C ILE A 198 20.81 -22.66 8.92
N LEU A 199 21.05 -23.89 9.38
CA LEU A 199 20.09 -24.69 10.12
C LEU A 199 20.72 -25.16 11.43
N GLU A 200 19.94 -25.19 12.51
CA GLU A 200 20.40 -25.83 13.74
C GLU A 200 20.16 -27.33 13.71
N THR A 201 21.12 -28.09 14.24
CA THR A 201 20.98 -29.51 14.50
C THR A 201 21.29 -29.80 15.97
N CYS A 202 20.32 -30.31 16.70
CA CYS A 202 20.48 -30.79 18.06
C CYS A 202 20.35 -32.31 18.06
N THR A 203 21.37 -33.02 18.55
CA THR A 203 21.33 -34.48 18.67
C THR A 203 21.22 -34.90 20.14
N THR A 204 20.34 -35.83 20.46
CA THR A 204 20.26 -36.42 21.80
C THR A 204 19.93 -37.91 21.75
N THR A 205 20.28 -38.65 22.79
CA THR A 205 19.78 -40.01 22.99
C THR A 205 18.69 -39.96 24.03
N LEU A 206 17.46 -40.29 23.63
CA LEU A 206 16.30 -40.32 24.52
C LEU A 206 16.50 -41.40 25.60
N SER A 207 15.73 -41.31 26.70
CA SER A 207 15.76 -42.31 27.77
C SER A 207 15.43 -43.74 27.30
N SER A 208 14.79 -43.87 26.13
CA SER A 208 14.55 -45.15 25.44
C SER A 208 15.79 -45.74 24.74
N GLY A 209 16.91 -45.04 24.72
CA GLY A 209 18.09 -45.39 23.91
C GLY A 209 17.96 -45.00 22.44
N THR A 210 16.88 -44.30 22.05
CA THR A 210 16.64 -43.87 20.67
C THR A 210 17.38 -42.57 20.38
N PHE A 211 18.17 -42.54 19.31
CA PHE A 211 18.77 -41.30 18.81
C PHE A 211 17.69 -40.41 18.22
N TRP A 212 17.79 -39.11 18.50
CA TRP A 212 16.93 -38.10 17.93
C TRP A 212 17.79 -36.94 17.46
N ASP A 213 17.45 -36.38 16.29
CA ASP A 213 17.96 -35.11 15.82
C ASP A 213 16.85 -34.16 15.40
N SER A 214 17.16 -32.86 15.35
CA SER A 214 16.23 -31.81 14.96
C SER A 214 16.21 -31.50 13.46
N PHE A 215 16.95 -32.23 12.62
CA PHE A 215 17.03 -31.92 11.19
C PHE A 215 15.72 -32.29 10.47
N ASP A 216 15.09 -31.30 9.85
CA ASP A 216 13.87 -31.45 9.07
C ASP A 216 14.11 -31.11 7.59
N ILE A 217 13.70 -32.02 6.70
CA ILE A 217 13.88 -31.88 5.25
C ILE A 217 13.07 -30.72 4.68
N ALA A 218 11.86 -30.49 5.20
CA ALA A 218 11.00 -29.42 4.68
C ALA A 218 11.53 -28.05 5.10
N THR A 219 12.03 -27.88 6.33
CA THR A 219 12.76 -26.67 6.74
C THR A 219 14.02 -26.46 5.90
N ALA A 220 14.83 -27.50 5.67
CA ALA A 220 15.99 -27.38 4.79
C ALA A 220 15.60 -26.96 3.36
N ALA A 221 14.52 -27.50 2.82
CA ALA A 221 14.02 -27.15 1.49
C ALA A 221 13.43 -25.74 1.42
N HIS A 222 12.75 -25.29 2.48
CA HIS A 222 12.25 -23.92 2.61
C HIS A 222 13.40 -22.92 2.49
N GLU A 223 14.46 -23.11 3.29
CA GLU A 223 15.65 -22.26 3.22
C GLU A 223 16.34 -22.33 1.86
N TYR A 224 16.49 -23.54 1.32
CA TYR A 224 17.09 -23.70 0.01
C TYR A 224 16.31 -22.98 -1.10
N VAL A 225 14.97 -22.97 -1.07
CA VAL A 225 14.14 -22.29 -2.07
C VAL A 225 14.28 -20.76 -2.01
N HIS A 226 14.60 -20.17 -0.85
CA HIS A 226 14.92 -18.73 -0.78
C HIS A 226 16.12 -18.33 -1.65
N THR A 227 17.04 -19.26 -1.95
CA THR A 227 18.18 -18.99 -2.85
C THR A 227 17.74 -18.62 -4.27
N PHE A 228 16.52 -19.01 -4.67
CA PHE A 228 15.92 -18.65 -5.96
C PHE A 228 15.16 -17.30 -5.93
N GLY A 229 15.25 -16.54 -4.83
CA GLY A 229 14.59 -15.24 -4.68
C GLY A 229 13.11 -15.33 -4.32
N VAL A 230 12.63 -16.48 -3.85
CA VAL A 230 11.24 -16.64 -3.38
C VAL A 230 11.11 -16.08 -1.97
N PRO A 231 10.14 -15.18 -1.67
CA PRO A 231 9.96 -14.63 -0.33
C PRO A 231 9.10 -15.54 0.56
N ASP A 232 9.01 -15.20 1.85
CA ASP A 232 8.12 -15.86 2.80
C ASP A 232 6.65 -15.49 2.58
N TYR A 233 5.77 -16.49 2.71
CA TYR A 233 4.32 -16.33 2.61
C TYR A 233 3.59 -16.45 3.95
N TYR A 234 4.32 -16.55 5.06
CA TYR A 234 3.78 -16.34 6.40
C TYR A 234 3.99 -14.88 6.86
N ARG A 235 3.27 -14.46 7.90
CA ARG A 235 3.41 -13.14 8.52
C ARG A 235 4.37 -13.19 9.70
N THR A 236 5.13 -12.12 9.96
CA THR A 236 6.05 -12.09 11.10
C THR A 236 5.32 -12.23 12.45
N SER A 237 6.02 -12.81 13.43
CA SER A 237 5.52 -12.98 14.80
C SER A 237 4.94 -11.69 15.40
N GLY A 238 3.69 -11.74 15.84
CA GLY A 238 2.94 -10.60 16.38
C GLY A 238 1.82 -10.08 15.47
N MET A 239 1.78 -10.51 14.21
CA MET A 239 0.63 -10.30 13.32
C MET A 239 -0.30 -11.51 13.31
N ASN A 240 -1.60 -11.24 13.28
CA ASN A 240 -2.63 -12.29 13.31
C ASN A 240 -2.91 -12.84 11.90
N GLY A 241 -3.43 -14.08 11.85
CA GLY A 241 -3.96 -14.70 10.63
C GLY A 241 -2.96 -15.55 9.85
N THR A 242 -3.47 -16.47 9.03
CA THR A 242 -2.66 -17.40 8.21
C THR A 242 -3.09 -17.29 6.74
N PRO A 243 -2.42 -16.44 5.94
CA PRO A 243 -2.87 -16.15 4.57
C PRO A 243 -2.73 -17.33 3.60
N VAL A 244 -1.71 -18.19 3.79
CA VAL A 244 -1.41 -19.34 2.91
C VAL A 244 -1.32 -20.66 3.69
N GLY A 245 -0.58 -20.70 4.80
CA GLY A 245 -0.53 -21.86 5.70
C GLY A 245 0.00 -23.14 5.03
N MET A 246 -0.68 -24.27 5.25
CA MET A 246 -0.23 -25.60 4.78
C MET A 246 -0.21 -25.80 3.26
N TRP A 247 -0.60 -24.81 2.47
CA TRP A 247 -0.75 -24.92 1.02
C TRP A 247 0.54 -24.60 0.24
N ASP A 248 1.53 -23.98 0.90
CA ASP A 248 2.83 -23.66 0.32
C ASP A 248 3.98 -23.88 1.32
N LEU A 249 5.08 -24.46 0.86
CA LEU A 249 6.32 -24.62 1.64
C LEU A 249 6.86 -23.30 2.21
N MET A 250 6.66 -22.19 1.50
CA MET A 250 7.08 -20.85 1.94
C MET A 250 6.14 -20.24 2.98
N ALA A 251 5.04 -20.91 3.33
CA ALA A 251 4.11 -20.50 4.37
C ALA A 251 4.10 -21.44 5.60
N GLY A 252 4.68 -22.64 5.48
CA GLY A 252 4.89 -23.59 6.56
C GLY A 252 5.53 -24.89 6.06
N SER A 253 6.25 -25.61 6.93
CA SER A 253 7.00 -26.82 6.55
C SER A 253 6.35 -28.15 6.96
N LEU A 254 5.34 -28.12 7.85
CA LEU A 254 4.73 -29.32 8.40
C LEU A 254 3.88 -30.09 7.36
N GLY A 255 4.14 -31.40 7.22
CA GLY A 255 3.36 -32.29 6.35
C GLY A 255 3.81 -32.31 4.89
N ARG A 256 5.06 -31.92 4.61
CA ARG A 256 5.67 -31.93 3.26
C ARG A 256 4.82 -31.16 2.21
N PRO A 257 4.44 -29.90 2.48
CA PRO A 257 3.59 -29.13 1.58
C PRO A 257 4.29 -28.87 0.25
N SER A 258 3.55 -28.99 -0.85
CA SER A 258 4.05 -28.57 -2.15
C SER A 258 4.17 -27.05 -2.25
N LEU A 259 4.86 -26.55 -3.27
CA LEU A 259 4.83 -25.14 -3.65
C LEU A 259 3.59 -24.88 -4.51
N LEU A 260 2.94 -23.74 -4.30
CA LEU A 260 1.88 -23.25 -5.19
C LEU A 260 2.40 -23.14 -6.62
N ALA A 261 1.50 -23.35 -7.58
CA ALA A 261 1.85 -23.29 -9.00
C ALA A 261 2.49 -21.94 -9.38
N THR A 262 2.03 -20.82 -8.82
CA THR A 262 2.65 -19.51 -9.07
C THR A 262 4.10 -19.46 -8.62
N THR A 263 4.40 -19.99 -7.43
CA THR A 263 5.78 -20.04 -6.92
C THR A 263 6.67 -20.86 -7.85
N ARG A 264 6.17 -22.02 -8.30
CA ARG A 264 6.88 -22.90 -9.23
C ARG A 264 7.08 -22.26 -10.60
N GLU A 265 6.10 -21.50 -11.09
CA GLU A 265 6.22 -20.79 -12.36
C GLU A 265 7.26 -19.66 -12.27
N ASN A 266 7.27 -18.89 -11.19
CA ASN A 266 8.23 -17.80 -10.98
C ASN A 266 9.69 -18.28 -11.02
N ILE A 267 9.96 -19.52 -10.59
CA ILE A 267 11.29 -20.12 -10.60
C ILE A 267 11.52 -21.09 -11.78
N GLY A 268 10.59 -21.15 -12.73
CA GLY A 268 10.72 -21.89 -13.99
C GLY A 268 10.42 -23.39 -13.95
N TRP A 269 9.77 -23.89 -12.90
CA TRP A 269 9.43 -25.31 -12.74
C TRP A 269 8.12 -25.71 -13.43
N THR A 270 7.22 -24.76 -13.66
CA THR A 270 5.97 -25.00 -14.37
C THR A 270 5.54 -23.79 -15.20
N LYS A 271 4.45 -23.92 -15.94
CA LYS A 271 3.79 -22.82 -16.65
C LYS A 271 2.31 -22.84 -16.34
N ILE A 272 1.73 -21.67 -16.07
CA ILE A 272 0.30 -21.54 -15.85
C ILE A 272 -0.31 -20.80 -17.03
N ALA A 273 -1.24 -21.47 -17.73
CA ALA A 273 -1.94 -20.82 -18.82
C ALA A 273 -2.90 -19.76 -18.27
N GLN A 274 -2.79 -18.53 -18.80
CA GLN A 274 -3.77 -17.47 -18.61
C GLN A 274 -5.04 -17.79 -19.42
N LYS A 275 -6.20 -17.59 -18.78
CA LYS A 275 -7.51 -17.74 -19.38
C LYS A 275 -8.24 -16.40 -19.34
N THR A 276 -9.01 -16.13 -20.39
CA THR A 276 -9.92 -14.97 -20.44
C THR A 276 -10.99 -15.13 -19.36
N ALA A 277 -11.40 -14.01 -18.74
CA ALA A 277 -12.50 -13.99 -17.78
C ALA A 277 -13.87 -14.10 -18.46
N THR A 278 -14.10 -15.26 -19.09
CA THR A 278 -15.36 -15.64 -19.74
C THR A 278 -15.83 -16.97 -19.17
N SER A 279 -17.13 -17.07 -18.88
CA SER A 279 -17.72 -18.26 -18.28
C SER A 279 -17.46 -19.51 -19.14
N SER A 280 -16.89 -20.55 -18.54
CA SER A 280 -16.48 -21.76 -19.26
C SER A 280 -16.26 -22.94 -18.29
N THR A 281 -16.20 -24.14 -18.84
CA THR A 281 -15.88 -25.37 -18.10
C THR A 281 -14.43 -25.75 -18.36
N TYR A 282 -13.70 -26.06 -17.30
CA TYR A 282 -12.29 -26.45 -17.38
C TYR A 282 -12.04 -27.76 -16.63
N THR A 283 -11.00 -28.48 -17.06
CA THR A 283 -10.46 -29.64 -16.35
C THR A 283 -9.00 -29.37 -15.97
N LEU A 284 -8.68 -29.64 -14.70
CA LEU A 284 -7.31 -29.62 -14.17
C LEU A 284 -6.92 -31.03 -13.72
N TYR A 285 -5.61 -31.30 -13.72
CA TYR A 285 -5.02 -32.59 -13.39
C TYR A 285 -4.05 -32.47 -12.23
N ASP A 286 -3.78 -33.58 -11.55
CA ASP A 286 -2.80 -33.63 -10.48
C ASP A 286 -1.39 -33.22 -10.97
N MET A 287 -0.51 -32.87 -10.03
CA MET A 287 0.83 -32.35 -10.31
C MET A 287 1.68 -33.32 -11.16
N ASP A 288 1.65 -34.61 -10.85
CA ASP A 288 2.46 -35.62 -11.55
C ASP A 288 1.97 -35.78 -12.99
N SER A 289 0.64 -35.83 -13.18
CA SER A 289 0.01 -35.84 -14.51
C SER A 289 0.37 -34.61 -15.35
N ALA A 290 0.40 -33.42 -14.75
CA ALA A 290 0.72 -32.17 -15.44
C ALA A 290 2.20 -32.12 -15.88
N TYR A 291 3.12 -32.60 -15.03
CA TYR A 291 4.53 -32.71 -15.40
C TYR A 291 4.78 -33.76 -16.48
N ALA A 292 4.07 -34.90 -16.42
CA ALA A 292 4.23 -35.98 -17.39
C ALA A 292 3.68 -35.63 -18.79
N ASN A 293 2.75 -34.68 -18.89
CA ASN A 293 2.09 -34.34 -20.15
C ASN A 293 1.76 -32.84 -20.24
N GLY A 294 2.48 -32.10 -21.08
CA GLY A 294 2.27 -30.66 -21.28
C GLY A 294 0.90 -30.25 -21.84
N GLY A 295 0.06 -31.19 -22.27
CA GLY A 295 -1.35 -30.95 -22.62
C GLY A 295 -2.30 -30.95 -21.41
N LYS A 296 -1.82 -31.36 -20.23
CA LYS A 296 -2.56 -31.33 -18.97
C LYS A 296 -2.07 -30.15 -18.13
N SER A 297 -2.98 -29.40 -17.53
CA SER A 297 -2.65 -28.28 -16.63
C SER A 297 -3.09 -28.59 -15.21
N GLN A 298 -2.27 -28.21 -14.23
CA GLN A 298 -2.62 -28.31 -12.81
C GLN A 298 -3.29 -27.03 -12.28
N ALA A 299 -3.01 -25.89 -12.93
CA ALA A 299 -3.58 -24.61 -12.56
C ALA A 299 -3.91 -23.75 -13.79
N TYR A 300 -4.82 -22.80 -13.61
CA TYR A 300 -5.10 -21.71 -14.56
C TYR A 300 -5.09 -20.35 -13.85
N LYS A 301 -4.67 -19.31 -14.58
CA LYS A 301 -4.66 -17.90 -14.15
C LYS A 301 -5.82 -17.14 -14.78
N PHE A 302 -6.49 -16.30 -13.98
CA PHE A 302 -7.58 -15.43 -14.43
C PHE A 302 -7.34 -13.99 -13.97
N TYR A 303 -7.39 -13.07 -14.93
CA TYR A 303 -7.43 -11.63 -14.68
C TYR A 303 -8.86 -11.16 -14.88
N THR A 304 -9.44 -10.44 -13.92
CA THR A 304 -10.75 -9.80 -14.11
C THR A 304 -10.58 -8.29 -14.27
N PRO A 305 -11.52 -7.59 -14.91
CA PRO A 305 -11.34 -6.19 -15.33
C PRO A 305 -11.16 -5.18 -14.19
N PHE A 306 -11.24 -5.60 -12.93
CA PHE A 306 -11.16 -4.72 -11.77
C PHE A 306 -9.74 -4.56 -11.21
N SER A 307 -8.77 -5.34 -11.71
CA SER A 307 -7.35 -5.14 -11.43
C SER A 307 -6.51 -5.41 -12.67
N SER A 308 -5.50 -4.57 -12.86
CA SER A 308 -4.51 -4.69 -13.94
C SER A 308 -3.34 -5.61 -13.58
N SER A 309 -3.15 -5.89 -12.29
CA SER A 309 -1.96 -6.56 -11.78
C SER A 309 -2.30 -7.74 -10.87
N GLU A 310 -3.34 -7.63 -10.03
CA GLU A 310 -3.80 -8.75 -9.21
C GLU A 310 -4.56 -9.76 -10.06
N TYR A 311 -4.28 -11.03 -9.83
CA TYR A 311 -4.92 -12.13 -10.54
C TYR A 311 -5.25 -13.29 -9.60
N PHE A 312 -6.12 -14.18 -10.08
CA PHE A 312 -6.56 -15.35 -9.34
C PHE A 312 -6.05 -16.62 -10.00
N VAL A 313 -5.60 -17.56 -9.19
CA VAL A 313 -5.17 -18.88 -9.65
C VAL A 313 -6.09 -19.94 -9.08
N VAL A 314 -6.58 -20.80 -9.97
CA VAL A 314 -7.35 -21.99 -9.62
C VAL A 314 -6.41 -23.19 -9.78
N GLU A 315 -6.14 -23.91 -8.71
CA GLU A 315 -5.14 -25.00 -8.68
C GLU A 315 -5.73 -26.28 -8.06
N TYR A 316 -5.51 -27.42 -8.73
CA TYR A 316 -5.90 -28.72 -8.21
C TYR A 316 -4.82 -29.34 -7.33
N ARG A 317 -5.20 -29.81 -6.14
CA ARG A 317 -4.32 -30.41 -5.13
C ARG A 317 -4.89 -31.73 -4.61
N ARG A 318 -3.99 -32.64 -4.23
CA ARG A 318 -4.32 -33.99 -3.74
C ARG A 318 -3.48 -34.34 -2.52
N PRO A 319 -4.06 -34.93 -1.46
CA PRO A 319 -3.31 -35.34 -0.28
C PRO A 319 -2.36 -36.50 -0.58
N GLY A 320 -1.14 -36.40 -0.08
CA GLY A 320 -0.18 -37.50 -0.03
C GLY A 320 -0.41 -38.44 1.15
N LYS A 321 0.16 -39.65 1.08
CA LYS A 321 0.12 -40.59 2.22
C LYS A 321 1.01 -40.10 3.36
N LYS A 322 0.49 -40.10 4.59
CA LYS A 322 1.29 -39.80 5.79
C LYS A 322 2.48 -40.74 5.91
N TYR A 323 3.60 -40.20 6.38
CA TYR A 323 4.85 -40.96 6.58
C TYR A 323 5.39 -41.61 5.29
N SER A 324 5.15 -40.98 4.14
CA SER A 324 5.71 -41.35 2.84
C SER A 324 6.49 -40.18 2.21
N ALA A 325 7.06 -40.39 1.01
CA ALA A 325 7.69 -39.31 0.25
C ALA A 325 6.68 -38.36 -0.42
N ASP A 326 5.39 -38.69 -0.40
CA ASP A 326 4.31 -37.91 -1.03
C ASP A 326 4.22 -36.49 -0.44
N LEU A 327 3.78 -35.54 -1.28
CA LEU A 327 3.57 -34.14 -0.91
C LEU A 327 2.19 -33.94 -0.24
N ASP A 328 1.97 -32.80 0.41
CA ASP A 328 0.66 -32.33 0.90
C ASP A 328 -0.04 -33.29 1.90
N GLN A 329 0.70 -33.88 2.83
CA GLN A 329 0.20 -34.96 3.72
C GLN A 329 -0.81 -34.50 4.78
N ASN A 330 -0.97 -33.19 4.96
CA ASN A 330 -1.88 -32.59 5.95
C ASN A 330 -3.24 -32.17 5.36
N MET A 331 -3.44 -32.33 4.05
CA MET A 331 -4.73 -32.07 3.41
C MET A 331 -5.80 -33.08 3.82
N SER A 332 -7.04 -32.61 3.96
CA SER A 332 -8.20 -33.43 4.34
C SER A 332 -8.82 -34.21 3.17
N GLY A 333 -8.58 -33.77 1.92
CA GLY A 333 -9.15 -34.35 0.71
C GLY A 333 -8.62 -33.67 -0.55
N ALA A 334 -8.86 -34.28 -1.72
CA ALA A 334 -8.44 -33.75 -3.01
C ALA A 334 -9.46 -32.72 -3.52
N GLY A 335 -8.99 -31.57 -4.03
CA GLY A 335 -9.88 -30.51 -4.49
C GLY A 335 -9.16 -29.29 -5.07
N LEU A 336 -9.96 -28.32 -5.52
CA LEU A 336 -9.50 -27.02 -6.01
C LEU A 336 -9.26 -26.06 -4.86
N ILE A 337 -8.10 -25.42 -4.84
CA ILE A 337 -7.90 -24.18 -4.09
C ILE A 337 -7.93 -23.01 -5.07
N VAL A 338 -8.36 -21.86 -4.56
CA VAL A 338 -8.27 -20.58 -5.28
C VAL A 338 -7.45 -19.63 -4.44
N TYR A 339 -6.51 -18.93 -5.06
CA TYR A 339 -5.72 -17.93 -4.38
C TYR A 339 -5.54 -16.69 -5.23
N ARG A 340 -5.43 -15.55 -4.54
CA ARG A 340 -5.07 -14.26 -5.11
C ARG A 340 -3.56 -14.11 -5.10
N VAL A 341 -3.03 -13.49 -6.16
CA VAL A 341 -1.64 -13.05 -6.23
C VAL A 341 -1.64 -11.53 -6.46
N ASN A 342 -0.91 -10.79 -5.62
CA ASN A 342 -0.73 -9.35 -5.73
C ASN A 342 0.73 -8.99 -6.00
N PRO A 343 1.15 -8.89 -7.28
CA PRO A 343 2.54 -8.64 -7.66
C PRO A 343 3.20 -7.42 -7.01
N ALA A 344 2.43 -6.44 -6.52
CA ALA A 344 2.97 -5.27 -5.81
C ALA A 344 3.77 -5.64 -4.53
N TYR A 345 3.51 -6.82 -3.94
CA TYR A 345 4.18 -7.30 -2.74
C TYR A 345 5.14 -8.47 -3.01
N ALA A 346 5.47 -8.78 -4.26
CA ALA A 346 6.30 -9.94 -4.63
C ALA A 346 7.70 -9.93 -4.00
N THR A 347 8.26 -8.76 -3.66
CA THR A 347 9.57 -8.67 -2.99
C THR A 347 9.49 -8.97 -1.50
N ASP A 348 8.47 -8.47 -0.81
CA ASP A 348 8.32 -8.63 0.65
C ASP A 348 7.57 -9.93 1.02
N GLY A 349 6.90 -10.57 0.05
CA GLY A 349 6.02 -11.71 0.31
C GLY A 349 4.83 -11.30 1.17
N ASN A 350 4.53 -12.07 2.21
CA ASN A 350 3.47 -11.77 3.18
C ASN A 350 4.00 -11.23 4.52
N LEU A 351 5.32 -11.05 4.65
CA LEU A 351 5.97 -10.84 5.95
C LEU A 351 5.44 -9.62 6.70
N ARG A 352 5.02 -8.56 6.00
CA ARG A 352 4.62 -7.27 6.58
C ARG A 352 3.09 -7.06 6.67
N GLY A 353 2.30 -8.12 6.47
CA GLY A 353 0.83 -8.10 6.60
C GLY A 353 0.08 -7.65 5.34
N ASN A 354 0.77 -7.09 4.36
CA ASN A 354 0.27 -6.93 2.99
C ASN A 354 0.53 -8.23 2.23
N ASP A 355 -0.50 -9.03 2.01
CA ASP A 355 -0.31 -10.38 1.47
C ASP A 355 -0.05 -10.36 -0.05
N TYR A 356 1.16 -10.75 -0.46
CA TYR A 356 1.48 -11.16 -1.84
C TYR A 356 0.59 -12.31 -2.31
N ILE A 357 0.45 -13.37 -1.51
CA ILE A 357 -0.43 -14.51 -1.82
C ILE A 357 -1.44 -14.71 -0.70
N TYR A 358 -2.70 -14.93 -1.09
CA TYR A 358 -3.78 -15.24 -0.16
C TYR A 358 -4.65 -16.40 -0.69
N VAL A 359 -4.81 -17.47 0.09
CA VAL A 359 -5.62 -18.64 -0.26
C VAL A 359 -7.05 -18.48 0.27
N PHE A 360 -8.06 -18.44 -0.62
CA PHE A 360 -9.46 -18.27 -0.22
C PHE A 360 -10.00 -19.47 0.55
N ARG A 361 -10.74 -19.18 1.63
CA ARG A 361 -11.25 -20.18 2.58
C ARG A 361 -12.52 -19.69 3.28
N PRO A 362 -13.31 -20.62 3.85
CA PRO A 362 -14.48 -20.27 4.66
C PRO A 362 -14.15 -19.52 5.95
N ASP A 363 -15.16 -18.84 6.48
CA ASP A 363 -15.19 -18.25 7.83
C ASP A 363 -14.18 -17.10 8.06
N ASP A 364 -13.70 -16.45 7.00
CA ASP A 364 -12.84 -15.28 7.15
C ASP A 364 -13.61 -14.05 7.65
N THR A 365 -12.92 -13.15 8.37
CA THR A 365 -13.58 -12.07 9.14
C THR A 365 -13.33 -10.67 8.60
N GLY A 366 -12.55 -10.52 7.53
CA GLY A 366 -12.35 -9.24 6.85
C GLY A 366 -11.19 -9.28 5.84
N GLY A 367 -11.09 -8.22 5.01
CA GLY A 367 -10.26 -8.16 3.79
C GLY A 367 -8.90 -8.87 3.85
N ASN A 368 -8.06 -8.54 4.84
CA ASN A 368 -6.76 -9.16 5.08
C ASN A 368 -6.62 -9.74 6.51
N ALA A 369 -7.73 -10.01 7.21
CA ALA A 369 -7.69 -10.52 8.59
C ALA A 369 -7.00 -11.89 8.65
N SER A 370 -7.24 -12.68 7.61
CA SER A 370 -6.77 -14.03 7.46
C SER A 370 -7.16 -14.99 8.58
N ALA A 371 -8.37 -14.82 9.11
CA ALA A 371 -8.87 -15.51 10.30
C ALA A 371 -9.69 -16.76 10.00
N GLY A 372 -10.01 -17.01 8.72
CA GLY A 372 -10.81 -18.16 8.30
C GLY A 372 -10.07 -19.50 8.43
N ASP A 373 -10.81 -20.59 8.30
CA ASP A 373 -10.29 -21.95 8.46
C ASP A 373 -9.54 -22.40 7.20
N ILE A 374 -8.23 -22.18 7.18
CA ILE A 374 -7.34 -22.52 6.05
C ILE A 374 -7.37 -24.01 5.68
N THR A 375 -7.76 -24.89 6.61
CA THR A 375 -7.88 -26.34 6.36
C THR A 375 -9.08 -26.71 5.48
N LYS A 376 -10.03 -25.77 5.32
CA LYS A 376 -11.26 -25.91 4.50
C LYS A 376 -11.22 -25.11 3.20
N ALA A 377 -10.03 -24.66 2.77
CA ALA A 377 -9.88 -23.88 1.54
C ALA A 377 -10.37 -24.63 0.29
N ALA A 378 -10.09 -25.94 0.21
CA ALA A 378 -10.35 -26.72 -0.98
C ALA A 378 -11.84 -27.03 -1.23
N ALA A 379 -12.24 -26.98 -2.50
CA ALA A 379 -13.56 -27.38 -2.99
C ALA A 379 -13.47 -28.64 -3.87
N GLY A 380 -14.40 -29.57 -3.73
CA GLY A 380 -14.38 -30.83 -4.47
C GLY A 380 -15.68 -31.61 -4.34
N MET A 381 -15.80 -32.72 -5.07
CA MET A 381 -16.96 -33.59 -4.96
C MET A 381 -17.03 -34.23 -3.56
N PRO A 382 -18.23 -34.47 -2.98
CA PRO A 382 -18.38 -35.00 -1.61
C PRO A 382 -17.63 -36.29 -1.31
N THR A 383 -17.38 -37.13 -2.33
CA THR A 383 -16.62 -38.38 -2.21
C THR A 383 -15.13 -38.12 -1.91
N TYR A 384 -14.60 -36.97 -2.32
CA TYR A 384 -13.18 -36.61 -2.19
C TYR A 384 -12.91 -35.63 -1.06
N ILE A 385 -13.83 -34.69 -0.80
CA ILE A 385 -13.70 -33.72 0.30
C ILE A 385 -15.07 -33.36 0.86
N SER A 386 -15.19 -33.36 2.20
CA SER A 386 -16.38 -32.90 2.91
C SER A 386 -16.20 -31.43 3.30
N GLY A 387 -17.03 -30.52 2.77
CA GLY A 387 -16.95 -29.10 3.13
C GLY A 387 -17.68 -28.18 2.16
N ARG A 388 -17.13 -28.02 0.96
CA ARG A 388 -17.65 -27.10 -0.07
C ARG A 388 -17.43 -27.65 -1.48
N GLN A 389 -18.35 -27.36 -2.39
CA GLN A 389 -18.25 -27.70 -3.82
C GLN A 389 -18.00 -26.46 -4.70
N SER A 390 -18.09 -25.25 -4.13
CA SER A 390 -17.92 -23.99 -4.85
C SER A 390 -17.13 -22.94 -4.08
N ILE A 391 -16.52 -22.00 -4.81
CA ILE A 391 -15.71 -20.88 -4.31
C ILE A 391 -16.07 -19.59 -5.05
N GLY A 392 -16.32 -18.49 -4.32
CA GLY A 392 -16.65 -17.19 -4.90
C GLY A 392 -18.16 -16.92 -5.02
N LEU A 393 -18.47 -15.69 -5.45
CA LEU A 393 -19.83 -15.16 -5.59
C LEU A 393 -19.84 -14.12 -6.73
N GLU A 394 -20.86 -14.15 -7.58
CA GLU A 394 -21.03 -13.16 -8.67
C GLU A 394 -21.53 -11.79 -8.21
N ASP A 395 -22.23 -11.74 -7.06
CA ASP A 395 -22.75 -10.49 -6.49
C ASP A 395 -21.60 -9.59 -6.03
N LEU A 396 -21.32 -8.55 -6.82
CA LEU A 396 -20.21 -7.62 -6.60
C LEU A 396 -20.31 -6.82 -5.28
N SER A 397 -21.49 -6.81 -4.62
CA SER A 397 -21.65 -6.19 -3.30
C SER A 397 -21.11 -7.04 -2.13
N LYS A 398 -20.83 -8.32 -2.39
CA LYS A 398 -20.33 -9.27 -1.40
C LYS A 398 -18.84 -9.09 -1.20
N THR A 399 -18.36 -9.55 -0.05
CA THR A 399 -16.93 -9.43 0.31
C THR A 399 -16.39 -10.77 0.77
N ILE A 400 -15.13 -10.78 1.20
CA ILE A 400 -14.47 -12.00 1.67
C ILE A 400 -15.18 -12.67 2.84
N VAL A 401 -15.91 -11.92 3.67
CA VAL A 401 -16.71 -12.48 4.78
C VAL A 401 -17.91 -13.29 4.29
N ASP A 402 -18.35 -13.04 3.05
CA ASP A 402 -19.40 -13.79 2.38
C ASP A 402 -18.84 -14.98 1.56
N ASN A 403 -17.53 -15.20 1.58
CA ASN A 403 -16.78 -16.14 0.73
C ASN A 403 -16.61 -15.72 -0.74
N ALA A 404 -16.71 -14.41 -1.02
CA ALA A 404 -16.38 -13.89 -2.34
C ALA A 404 -14.87 -13.98 -2.65
N ILE A 405 -14.52 -14.06 -3.92
CA ILE A 405 -13.12 -14.01 -4.39
C ILE A 405 -12.75 -12.53 -4.57
N CYS A 406 -12.00 -11.98 -3.64
CA CYS A 406 -11.75 -10.54 -3.54
C CYS A 406 -10.30 -10.15 -3.82
N TYR A 407 -10.12 -8.94 -4.36
CA TYR A 407 -8.83 -8.26 -4.45
C TYR A 407 -8.28 -7.88 -3.08
N SER A 408 -7.02 -7.42 -3.03
CA SER A 408 -6.39 -6.98 -1.78
C SER A 408 -7.04 -5.75 -1.14
N ASP A 409 -7.74 -4.95 -1.94
CA ASP A 409 -8.57 -3.82 -1.51
C ASP A 409 -9.99 -4.22 -1.05
N GLY A 410 -10.32 -5.51 -1.12
CA GLY A 410 -11.60 -6.08 -0.69
C GLY A 410 -12.70 -6.14 -1.76
N ARG A 411 -12.51 -5.54 -2.94
CA ARG A 411 -13.49 -5.60 -4.04
C ARG A 411 -13.68 -7.03 -4.52
N ASN A 412 -14.93 -7.46 -4.71
CA ASN A 412 -15.24 -8.77 -5.28
C ASN A 412 -14.89 -8.80 -6.78
N SER A 413 -14.22 -9.86 -7.21
CA SER A 413 -13.95 -10.13 -8.62
C SER A 413 -15.21 -10.49 -9.39
N GLY A 414 -16.25 -11.01 -8.72
CA GLY A 414 -17.43 -11.62 -9.34
C GLY A 414 -17.19 -13.04 -9.82
N MET A 415 -15.97 -13.57 -9.69
CA MET A 415 -15.65 -14.93 -10.13
C MET A 415 -16.32 -15.96 -9.20
N THR A 416 -16.91 -16.99 -9.80
CA THR A 416 -17.40 -18.17 -9.08
C THR A 416 -16.85 -19.44 -9.71
N ILE A 417 -16.44 -20.40 -8.88
CA ILE A 417 -15.93 -21.71 -9.24
C ILE A 417 -16.89 -22.75 -8.69
N SER A 418 -17.36 -23.69 -9.51
CA SER A 418 -18.23 -24.79 -9.09
C SER A 418 -17.73 -26.12 -9.63
N VAL A 419 -17.39 -27.06 -8.75
CA VAL A 419 -16.90 -28.39 -9.14
C VAL A 419 -18.08 -29.23 -9.66
N THR A 420 -17.94 -29.78 -10.87
CA THR A 420 -19.00 -30.55 -11.55
C THR A 420 -18.68 -32.04 -11.65
N ALA A 421 -17.39 -32.41 -11.71
CA ALA A 421 -16.96 -33.80 -11.71
C ALA A 421 -15.52 -33.94 -11.16
N GLN A 422 -15.20 -35.10 -10.61
CA GLN A 422 -13.86 -35.38 -10.08
C GLN A 422 -13.53 -36.87 -10.22
N THR A 423 -12.27 -37.15 -10.54
CA THR A 423 -11.63 -38.47 -10.49
C THR A 423 -10.43 -38.40 -9.54
N ASP A 424 -9.67 -39.49 -9.40
CA ASP A 424 -8.49 -39.53 -8.54
C ASP A 424 -7.36 -38.59 -9.01
N ASP A 425 -7.29 -38.34 -10.33
CA ASP A 425 -6.19 -37.62 -10.98
C ASP A 425 -6.65 -36.31 -11.66
N SER A 426 -7.95 -36.01 -11.66
CA SER A 426 -8.50 -34.84 -12.36
C SER A 426 -9.75 -34.25 -11.71
N ILE A 427 -9.95 -32.95 -11.88
CA ILE A 427 -11.14 -32.24 -11.44
C ILE A 427 -11.69 -31.36 -12.56
N THR A 428 -13.00 -31.38 -12.76
CA THR A 428 -13.72 -30.56 -13.73
C THR A 428 -14.63 -29.58 -12.98
N PHE A 429 -14.63 -28.34 -13.43
CA PHE A 429 -15.34 -27.25 -12.79
C PHE A 429 -15.81 -26.22 -13.80
N ASP A 430 -16.91 -25.56 -13.47
CA ASP A 430 -17.37 -24.36 -14.15
C ASP A 430 -16.75 -23.16 -13.47
N VAL A 431 -16.25 -22.23 -14.28
CA VAL A 431 -15.90 -20.88 -13.87
C VAL A 431 -16.94 -19.96 -14.48
N THR A 432 -17.57 -19.14 -13.65
CA THR A 432 -18.50 -18.11 -14.12
C THR A 432 -18.02 -16.73 -13.74
N PHE A 433 -18.29 -15.79 -14.63
CA PHE A 433 -18.04 -14.38 -14.45
C PHE A 433 -19.31 -13.59 -14.79
N PRO A 434 -19.51 -12.42 -14.17
CA PRO A 434 -20.50 -11.49 -14.65
C PRO A 434 -20.15 -11.02 -16.08
N ASP A 435 -21.16 -10.56 -16.82
CA ASP A 435 -20.96 -9.97 -18.14
C ASP A 435 -20.36 -8.56 -18.03
N TYR A 436 -19.06 -8.49 -17.75
CA TYR A 436 -18.34 -7.23 -17.51
C TYR A 436 -18.50 -6.23 -18.65
N ALA A 437 -18.62 -6.70 -19.90
CA ALA A 437 -18.75 -5.84 -21.08
C ALA A 437 -20.10 -5.10 -21.13
N ASN A 438 -21.14 -5.66 -20.51
CA ASN A 438 -22.48 -5.05 -20.45
C ASN A 438 -22.78 -4.41 -19.10
N MET A 439 -21.89 -4.51 -18.11
CA MET A 439 -22.03 -3.83 -16.83
C MET A 439 -21.85 -2.33 -16.96
N ASN A 440 -22.79 -1.55 -16.41
CA ASN A 440 -22.66 -0.10 -16.30
C ASN A 440 -21.72 0.26 -15.14
N LEU A 441 -20.42 0.11 -15.37
CA LEU A 441 -19.37 0.38 -14.38
C LEU A 441 -18.93 1.86 -14.37
N TRP A 442 -19.32 2.65 -15.37
CA TRP A 442 -19.05 4.09 -15.43
C TRP A 442 -20.15 4.86 -14.72
N GLU A 443 -19.79 5.46 -13.59
CA GLU A 443 -20.73 6.21 -12.77
C GLU A 443 -20.89 7.63 -13.32
N THR A 444 -22.12 8.14 -13.31
CA THR A 444 -22.37 9.56 -13.54
C THR A 444 -21.73 10.38 -12.42
N VAL A 445 -21.03 11.45 -12.75
CA VAL A 445 -20.55 12.38 -11.72
C VAL A 445 -21.71 13.31 -11.32
N THR A 446 -22.07 13.29 -10.05
CA THR A 446 -23.22 14.02 -9.49
C THR A 446 -22.79 14.96 -8.36
N SER A 447 -23.68 15.84 -7.92
CA SER A 447 -23.55 16.62 -6.68
C SER A 447 -23.47 15.73 -5.44
N GLN A 448 -23.04 16.28 -4.29
CA GLN A 448 -22.84 15.55 -3.02
C GLN A 448 -24.07 14.73 -2.54
N ASP A 449 -25.28 15.09 -2.95
CA ASP A 449 -26.54 14.41 -2.64
C ASP A 449 -26.94 13.33 -3.67
N GLY A 450 -26.16 13.14 -4.74
CA GLY A 450 -26.38 12.15 -5.78
C GLY A 450 -27.53 12.47 -6.74
N THR A 451 -28.17 13.64 -6.63
CA THR A 451 -29.47 13.90 -7.30
C THR A 451 -29.36 14.56 -8.66
N THR A 452 -28.26 15.28 -8.94
CA THR A 452 -28.12 16.06 -10.17
C THR A 452 -26.89 15.63 -10.97
N PRO A 453 -27.08 14.93 -12.11
CA PRO A 453 -26.06 14.83 -13.16
C PRO A 453 -25.69 16.23 -13.65
N LEU A 454 -24.49 16.71 -13.35
CA LEU A 454 -24.10 18.10 -13.66
C LEU A 454 -23.60 18.28 -15.10
N SER A 455 -23.25 17.19 -15.78
CA SER A 455 -22.99 17.18 -17.20
C SER A 455 -24.29 16.97 -17.96
N THR A 456 -25.05 18.07 -18.08
CA THR A 456 -26.09 18.22 -19.10
C THR A 456 -25.94 19.52 -19.90
N MET A 457 -24.78 20.19 -19.72
CA MET A 457 -24.50 21.45 -20.39
C MET A 457 -24.50 21.29 -21.90
N ASN A 458 -25.02 22.31 -22.58
CA ASN A 458 -25.02 22.32 -24.03
C ASN A 458 -23.61 22.64 -24.54
N ALA A 459 -22.96 21.65 -25.17
CA ALA A 459 -21.63 21.72 -25.74
C ALA A 459 -21.53 20.82 -27.00
N SER A 460 -20.62 21.18 -27.89
CA SER A 460 -20.21 20.42 -29.07
C SER A 460 -18.71 20.10 -29.08
N ALA A 461 -17.95 20.64 -28.12
CA ALA A 461 -16.55 20.30 -27.89
C ALA A 461 -16.21 20.35 -26.39
N THR A 462 -15.23 19.56 -25.98
CA THR A 462 -14.76 19.51 -24.59
C THR A 462 -13.25 19.34 -24.50
N GLN A 463 -12.68 19.79 -23.39
CA GLN A 463 -11.30 19.54 -22.96
C GLN A 463 -11.29 19.31 -21.46
N LEU A 464 -10.22 18.67 -20.98
CA LEU A 464 -10.02 18.41 -19.57
C LEU A 464 -8.61 18.82 -19.17
N ALA A 465 -8.48 19.59 -18.08
CA ALA A 465 -7.22 19.89 -17.40
C ALA A 465 -7.28 19.43 -15.93
N THR A 466 -6.14 19.25 -15.28
CA THR A 466 -6.08 18.93 -13.84
C THR A 466 -4.88 19.60 -13.20
N ASP A 467 -5.03 19.97 -11.93
CA ASP A 467 -3.93 20.42 -11.08
C ASP A 467 -3.50 19.39 -10.03
N GLY A 468 -4.04 18.17 -10.12
CA GLY A 468 -3.84 17.09 -9.14
C GLY A 468 -4.82 17.11 -7.96
N ASN A 469 -5.49 18.24 -7.69
CA ASN A 469 -6.51 18.36 -6.64
C ASN A 469 -7.91 18.61 -7.19
N ALA A 470 -8.01 19.03 -8.45
CA ALA A 470 -9.25 19.25 -9.16
C ALA A 470 -9.15 18.82 -10.63
N ILE A 471 -10.31 18.46 -11.20
CA ILE A 471 -10.52 18.26 -12.63
C ILE A 471 -11.28 19.48 -13.17
N TYR A 472 -10.79 20.05 -14.27
CA TYR A 472 -11.43 21.17 -14.95
C TYR A 472 -11.94 20.71 -16.31
N VAL A 473 -13.24 20.83 -16.56
CA VAL A 473 -13.89 20.45 -17.81
C VAL A 473 -14.33 21.70 -18.55
N LEU A 474 -13.75 21.91 -19.73
CA LEU A 474 -14.22 22.91 -20.68
C LEU A 474 -15.43 22.35 -21.44
N ALA A 475 -16.50 23.14 -21.49
CA ALA A 475 -17.69 22.87 -22.26
C ALA A 475 -17.91 24.01 -23.25
N GLN A 476 -17.64 23.74 -24.52
CA GLN A 476 -17.72 24.73 -25.58
C GLN A 476 -18.90 24.44 -26.50
N ASN A 477 -19.71 25.46 -26.77
CA ASN A 477 -20.75 25.45 -27.80
C ASN A 477 -20.50 26.56 -28.83
N THR A 478 -21.38 26.70 -29.82
CA THR A 478 -21.24 27.71 -30.88
C THR A 478 -21.19 29.16 -30.39
N ASN A 479 -21.68 29.46 -29.17
CA ASN A 479 -21.86 30.82 -28.67
C ASN A 479 -20.99 31.18 -27.46
N SER A 480 -20.45 30.19 -26.73
CA SER A 480 -19.74 30.40 -25.47
C SER A 480 -18.89 29.21 -25.08
N SER A 481 -17.96 29.45 -24.15
CA SER A 481 -17.19 28.40 -23.48
C SER A 481 -17.38 28.55 -21.98
N THR A 482 -17.79 27.49 -21.30
CA THR A 482 -17.97 27.43 -19.84
C THR A 482 -16.96 26.46 -19.26
N VAL A 483 -16.36 26.77 -18.11
CA VAL A 483 -15.48 25.82 -17.41
C VAL A 483 -16.14 25.35 -16.12
N LEU A 484 -16.17 24.04 -15.94
CA LEU A 484 -16.59 23.39 -14.71
C LEU A 484 -15.35 22.89 -13.96
N GLN A 485 -15.34 23.01 -12.64
CA GLN A 485 -14.32 22.42 -11.76
C GLN A 485 -14.96 21.34 -10.92
N TYR A 486 -14.30 20.20 -10.77
CA TYR A 486 -14.61 19.17 -9.79
C TYR A 486 -13.45 19.05 -8.80
N ASP A 487 -13.69 19.30 -7.52
CA ASP A 487 -12.67 19.30 -6.45
C ASP A 487 -12.53 17.95 -5.72
N GLY A 488 -13.09 16.88 -6.28
CA GLY A 488 -13.18 15.56 -5.63
C GLY A 488 -14.49 15.35 -4.86
N ALA A 489 -15.26 16.41 -4.59
CA ALA A 489 -16.55 16.33 -3.92
C ALA A 489 -17.67 17.10 -4.64
N ASN A 490 -17.37 18.29 -5.17
CA ASN A 490 -18.31 19.26 -5.68
C ASN A 490 -17.94 19.72 -7.08
N TRP A 491 -18.97 19.96 -7.90
CA TRP A 491 -18.81 20.69 -9.15
C TRP A 491 -19.11 22.18 -8.95
N THR A 492 -18.18 23.02 -9.39
CA THR A 492 -18.33 24.47 -9.42
C THR A 492 -18.29 24.96 -10.87
N ASN A 493 -19.30 25.71 -11.28
CA ASN A 493 -19.26 26.41 -12.56
C ASN A 493 -18.40 27.67 -12.41
N LEU A 494 -17.21 27.66 -13.00
CA LEU A 494 -16.24 28.77 -12.96
C LEU A 494 -16.62 29.91 -13.92
N GLY A 495 -17.80 29.84 -14.53
CA GLY A 495 -18.27 30.79 -15.51
C GLY A 495 -17.56 30.63 -16.84
N LYS A 496 -17.59 31.72 -17.62
CA LYS A 496 -17.18 31.71 -19.02
C LYS A 496 -15.92 32.53 -19.23
N PRO A 497 -14.80 31.94 -19.68
CA PRO A 497 -13.65 32.71 -20.13
C PRO A 497 -13.99 33.66 -21.29
N ILE A 498 -14.99 33.33 -22.11
CA ILE A 498 -15.47 34.18 -23.20
C ILE A 498 -16.99 34.05 -23.40
N ASP A 499 -17.66 35.18 -23.59
CA ASP A 499 -19.08 35.31 -23.94
C ASP A 499 -19.20 35.87 -25.35
N ASN A 500 -19.96 35.18 -26.22
CA ASN A 500 -20.22 35.52 -27.61
C ASN A 500 -18.97 35.52 -28.50
N VAL A 501 -19.07 34.88 -29.68
CA VAL A 501 -18.22 35.00 -30.89
C VAL A 501 -17.27 33.85 -31.23
N SER A 502 -17.34 33.44 -32.50
CA SER A 502 -16.42 32.60 -33.28
C SER A 502 -14.97 32.65 -32.74
N SER A 503 -14.68 31.73 -31.82
CA SER A 503 -13.42 31.61 -31.10
C SER A 503 -13.23 30.16 -30.68
N SER A 504 -12.01 29.77 -30.37
CA SER A 504 -11.71 28.48 -29.72
C SER A 504 -10.93 28.71 -28.43
N VAL A 505 -11.05 27.80 -27.48
CA VAL A 505 -10.46 27.92 -26.13
C VAL A 505 -9.65 26.68 -25.81
N SER A 506 -8.45 26.89 -25.25
CA SER A 506 -7.65 25.85 -24.61
C SER A 506 -7.55 26.18 -23.13
N ILE A 507 -7.76 25.20 -22.25
CA ILE A 507 -7.55 25.36 -20.81
C ILE A 507 -6.32 24.57 -20.35
N GLU A 508 -5.62 25.08 -19.34
CA GLU A 508 -4.52 24.37 -18.71
C GLU A 508 -4.29 24.87 -17.28
N SER A 509 -3.84 23.98 -16.39
CA SER A 509 -3.38 24.35 -15.05
C SER A 509 -1.87 24.51 -15.00
N CYS A 510 -1.39 25.58 -14.38
CA CYS A 510 0.03 25.81 -14.15
C CYS A 510 0.22 26.43 -12.76
N ASN A 511 1.07 25.82 -11.94
CA ASN A 511 1.38 26.26 -10.57
C ASN A 511 0.11 26.50 -9.72
N GLY A 512 -0.83 25.55 -9.74
CA GLY A 512 -2.08 25.61 -8.97
C GLY A 512 -3.07 26.68 -9.42
N SER A 513 -2.87 27.26 -10.62
CA SER A 513 -3.76 28.26 -11.20
C SER A 513 -4.30 27.78 -12.55
N LEU A 514 -5.59 27.99 -12.77
CA LEU A 514 -6.24 27.67 -14.04
C LEU A 514 -6.18 28.85 -15.02
N TYR A 515 -5.83 28.53 -16.27
CA TYR A 515 -5.73 29.49 -17.37
C TYR A 515 -6.58 29.04 -18.57
N ALA A 516 -7.02 30.01 -19.35
CA ALA A 516 -7.72 29.82 -20.62
C ALA A 516 -7.06 30.69 -21.69
N LEU A 517 -6.59 30.05 -22.75
CA LEU A 517 -6.11 30.73 -23.96
C LEU A 517 -7.22 30.72 -25.00
N ILE A 518 -7.63 31.92 -25.42
CA ILE A 518 -8.71 32.13 -26.36
C ILE A 518 -8.12 32.59 -27.69
N SER A 519 -8.40 31.88 -28.78
CA SER A 519 -8.16 32.40 -30.14
C SER A 519 -9.41 33.12 -30.63
N ASP A 520 -9.38 34.45 -30.65
CA ASP A 520 -10.47 35.31 -31.09
C ASP A 520 -10.32 35.63 -32.58
N TYR A 521 -11.14 34.97 -33.40
CA TYR A 521 -11.08 35.09 -34.86
C TYR A 521 -11.60 36.42 -35.38
N ARG A 522 -12.46 37.12 -34.60
CA ARG A 522 -13.01 38.41 -35.03
C ARG A 522 -11.99 39.52 -34.86
N ASN A 523 -11.27 39.49 -33.75
CA ASN A 523 -10.26 40.50 -33.41
C ASN A 523 -8.84 40.13 -33.86
N ASN A 524 -8.66 38.95 -34.45
CA ASN A 524 -7.38 38.43 -34.92
C ASN A 524 -6.31 38.39 -33.82
N CYS A 525 -6.71 38.02 -32.59
CA CYS A 525 -5.83 38.02 -31.43
C CYS A 525 -5.99 36.74 -30.58
N SER A 526 -4.98 36.46 -29.77
CA SER A 526 -5.02 35.46 -28.70
C SER A 526 -5.09 36.17 -27.36
N VAL A 527 -6.06 35.80 -26.52
CA VAL A 527 -6.25 36.37 -25.19
C VAL A 527 -5.98 35.30 -24.14
N LEU A 528 -5.03 35.55 -23.25
CA LEU A 528 -4.80 34.69 -22.09
C LEU A 528 -5.57 35.25 -20.91
N LYS A 529 -6.42 34.40 -20.30
CA LYS A 529 -7.11 34.70 -19.06
C LYS A 529 -6.72 33.74 -17.95
N LYS A 530 -6.70 34.23 -16.73
CA LYS A 530 -6.50 33.46 -15.49
C LYS A 530 -7.79 33.49 -14.67
N TYR A 531 -8.19 32.35 -14.13
CA TYR A 531 -9.27 32.32 -13.15
C TYR A 531 -8.75 32.77 -11.78
N SER A 532 -9.27 33.88 -11.25
CA SER A 532 -8.90 34.38 -9.92
C SER A 532 -9.98 35.26 -9.30
N GLY A 533 -10.26 35.09 -8.01
CA GLY A 533 -11.29 35.86 -7.30
C GLY A 533 -12.69 35.67 -7.90
N ASN A 534 -13.05 34.42 -8.20
CA ASN A 534 -14.32 34.01 -8.81
C ASN A 534 -14.64 34.63 -10.19
N ALA A 535 -13.62 35.07 -10.92
CA ALA A 535 -13.77 35.65 -12.26
C ALA A 535 -12.59 35.32 -13.17
N TRP A 536 -12.86 35.29 -14.48
CA TRP A 536 -11.83 35.22 -15.51
C TRP A 536 -11.24 36.60 -15.76
N LYS A 537 -9.96 36.77 -15.44
CA LYS A 537 -9.22 38.03 -15.63
C LYS A 537 -8.26 37.90 -16.78
N GLU A 538 -8.28 38.87 -17.68
CA GLU A 538 -7.28 38.98 -18.74
C GLU A 538 -5.90 39.26 -18.16
N ILE A 539 -4.92 38.49 -18.62
CA ILE A 539 -3.50 38.65 -18.27
C ILE A 539 -2.79 39.40 -19.39
N THR A 540 -2.98 38.94 -20.63
CA THR A 540 -2.29 39.51 -21.79
C THR A 540 -3.00 39.18 -23.10
N THR A 541 -2.76 40.00 -24.12
CA THR A 541 -3.26 39.81 -25.49
C THR A 541 -2.10 39.81 -26.48
N MET A 542 -2.10 38.83 -27.38
CA MET A 542 -1.19 38.76 -28.51
C MET A 542 -1.94 39.07 -29.81
N ASN A 543 -1.39 39.94 -30.67
CA ASN A 543 -1.95 40.25 -32.00
C ASN A 543 -1.69 39.12 -33.04
N ALA A 544 -1.89 37.88 -32.63
CA ALA A 544 -1.81 36.68 -33.45
C ALA A 544 -2.70 35.58 -32.83
N TYR A 545 -3.30 34.74 -33.67
CA TYR A 545 -4.25 33.71 -33.24
C TYR A 545 -4.00 32.39 -33.97
N ALA A 546 -4.45 31.29 -33.38
CA ALA A 546 -4.43 29.97 -34.01
C ALA A 546 -5.80 29.70 -34.64
N THR A 547 -5.86 29.49 -35.96
CA THR A 547 -7.11 29.56 -36.74
C THR A 547 -8.15 28.48 -36.40
N ASN A 548 -7.75 27.33 -35.82
CA ASN A 548 -8.66 26.22 -35.53
C ASN A 548 -8.59 25.70 -34.08
N HIS A 549 -7.40 25.65 -33.48
CA HIS A 549 -7.18 25.13 -32.13
C HIS A 549 -6.08 25.94 -31.42
N PRO A 550 -6.39 26.79 -30.43
CA PRO A 550 -5.36 27.32 -29.54
C PRO A 550 -4.70 26.15 -28.81
N VAL A 551 -3.41 26.32 -28.52
CA VAL A 551 -2.64 25.36 -27.73
C VAL A 551 -2.10 26.07 -26.52
N LEU A 552 -2.46 25.59 -25.35
CA LEU A 552 -1.85 25.99 -24.09
C LEU A 552 -1.22 24.74 -23.48
N GLY A 553 0.06 24.83 -23.10
CA GLY A 553 0.78 23.75 -22.44
C GLY A 553 1.71 24.28 -21.37
N VAL A 554 2.23 23.38 -20.54
CA VAL A 554 3.16 23.70 -19.45
C VAL A 554 4.55 23.14 -19.76
N ILE A 555 5.55 24.02 -19.74
CA ILE A 555 6.97 23.66 -19.88
C ILE A 555 7.68 24.06 -18.59
N GLY A 556 8.00 23.09 -17.74
CA GLY A 556 8.51 23.35 -16.39
C GLY A 556 7.46 24.09 -15.56
N ASP A 557 7.78 25.30 -15.12
CA ASP A 557 6.91 26.20 -14.35
C ASP A 557 6.25 27.30 -15.20
N LYS A 558 6.43 27.26 -16.54
CA LYS A 558 5.94 28.28 -17.46
C LYS A 558 4.81 27.80 -18.35
N LEU A 559 3.87 28.70 -18.62
CA LEU A 559 2.90 28.53 -19.70
C LEU A 559 3.56 28.78 -21.05
N ALA A 560 3.19 27.97 -22.02
CA ALA A 560 3.67 28.05 -23.37
C ALA A 560 2.51 27.92 -24.36
N THR A 561 2.62 28.59 -25.50
CA THR A 561 1.66 28.49 -26.60
C THR A 561 2.40 28.45 -27.92
N ILE A 562 1.71 27.92 -28.94
CA ILE A 562 2.19 27.99 -30.32
C ILE A 562 1.14 28.66 -31.18
N VAL A 563 1.56 29.62 -32.00
CA VAL A 563 0.67 30.39 -32.87
C VAL A 563 1.08 30.20 -34.32
N ALA A 564 0.15 29.67 -35.12
CA ALA A 564 0.30 29.49 -36.56
C ALA A 564 -0.81 30.27 -37.28
N LYS A 565 -0.45 31.45 -37.78
CA LYS A 565 -1.39 32.24 -38.59
C LYS A 565 -1.67 31.49 -39.89
N ASP A 566 -2.94 31.33 -40.25
CA ASP A 566 -3.38 30.56 -41.43
C ASP A 566 -2.93 29.09 -41.41
N ASN A 567 -2.71 28.52 -40.21
CA ASN A 567 -2.17 27.18 -39.97
C ASN A 567 -0.78 26.92 -40.55
N LYS A 568 0.01 27.98 -40.79
CA LYS A 568 1.37 27.90 -41.35
C LYS A 568 2.41 28.45 -40.40
N ASN A 569 3.62 27.94 -40.55
CA ASN A 569 4.84 28.43 -39.91
C ASN A 569 4.68 28.77 -38.40
N PRO A 570 4.37 27.77 -37.55
CA PRO A 570 4.09 28.02 -36.14
C PRO A 570 5.27 28.66 -35.41
N GLN A 571 4.98 29.67 -34.58
CA GLN A 571 5.93 30.31 -33.67
C GLN A 571 5.62 29.91 -32.23
N LEU A 572 6.65 29.45 -31.50
CA LEU A 572 6.58 29.18 -30.06
C LEU A 572 6.66 30.48 -29.26
N TYR A 573 5.83 30.58 -28.22
CA TYR A 573 5.85 31.65 -27.23
C TYR A 573 5.86 31.07 -25.81
N LEU A 574 6.68 31.66 -24.94
CA LEU A 574 6.67 31.41 -23.50
C LEU A 574 6.12 32.63 -22.77
N LEU A 575 5.35 32.41 -21.71
CA LEU A 575 4.86 33.47 -20.85
C LEU A 575 5.95 33.89 -19.86
N GLU A 576 6.35 35.16 -19.90
CA GLU A 576 7.33 35.75 -18.98
C GLU A 576 6.80 37.09 -18.48
N ASN A 577 6.67 37.26 -17.16
CA ASN A 577 6.15 38.48 -16.52
C ASN A 577 4.82 38.96 -17.14
N ASP A 578 3.83 38.05 -17.22
CA ASP A 578 2.51 38.31 -17.80
C ASP A 578 2.55 38.80 -19.27
N SER A 579 3.62 38.50 -20.01
CA SER A 579 3.77 38.87 -21.41
C SER A 579 4.29 37.70 -22.25
N TRP A 580 3.73 37.54 -23.45
CA TRP A 580 4.18 36.51 -24.38
C TRP A 580 5.49 36.91 -25.05
N LYS A 581 6.47 36.01 -25.01
CA LYS A 581 7.77 36.19 -25.66
C LYS A 581 8.00 35.10 -26.70
N ALA A 582 8.26 35.51 -27.94
CA ALA A 582 8.62 34.58 -29.00
C ALA A 582 9.96 33.90 -28.69
N VAL A 583 10.03 32.59 -28.90
CA VAL A 583 11.22 31.76 -28.66
C VAL A 583 11.56 30.98 -29.91
N GLY A 584 12.81 31.13 -30.38
CA GLY A 584 13.33 30.39 -31.52
C GLY A 584 12.74 30.77 -32.88
N PRO A 585 13.23 30.15 -33.97
CA PRO A 585 12.69 30.34 -35.30
C PRO A 585 11.30 29.71 -35.45
N GLN A 586 10.53 30.22 -36.41
CA GLN A 586 9.30 29.55 -36.87
C GLN A 586 9.63 28.16 -37.42
N LEU A 587 8.77 27.20 -37.13
CA LEU A 587 8.81 25.89 -37.79
C LEU A 587 8.40 26.06 -39.25
N ASN A 588 9.00 25.31 -40.17
CA ASN A 588 8.56 25.28 -41.57
C ASN A 588 7.48 24.19 -41.72
N VAL A 589 6.21 24.58 -41.58
CA VAL A 589 5.06 23.65 -41.65
C VAL A 589 4.01 24.23 -42.59
N SER A 590 3.55 23.40 -43.53
CA SER A 590 2.70 23.82 -44.64
C SER A 590 1.23 23.92 -44.26
N TYR A 591 0.76 23.02 -43.40
CA TYR A 591 -0.59 23.10 -42.81
C TYR A 591 -0.66 22.29 -41.52
N LEU A 592 -0.68 22.98 -40.38
CA LEU A 592 -0.66 22.41 -39.03
C LEU A 592 -2.04 21.85 -38.63
N VAL A 593 -2.08 20.62 -38.11
CA VAL A 593 -3.28 19.91 -37.63
C VAL A 593 -3.07 19.39 -36.22
N SER A 594 -4.05 19.61 -35.34
CA SER A 594 -4.09 19.15 -33.94
C SER A 594 -2.76 19.27 -33.17
N PRO A 595 -2.12 20.46 -33.15
CA PRO A 595 -0.88 20.64 -32.41
C PRO A 595 -1.07 20.43 -30.89
N VAL A 596 -0.13 19.76 -30.25
CA VAL A 596 -0.06 19.58 -28.79
C VAL A 596 1.33 19.96 -28.30
N LEU A 597 1.39 20.86 -27.32
CA LEU A 597 2.64 21.33 -26.71
C LEU A 597 2.83 20.69 -25.34
N PHE A 598 4.02 20.13 -25.10
CA PHE A 598 4.33 19.40 -23.88
C PHE A 598 5.82 19.51 -23.54
N SER A 599 6.19 19.10 -22.32
CA SER A 599 7.59 19.08 -21.87
C SER A 599 8.24 17.75 -22.22
N TYR A 600 9.42 17.78 -22.84
CA TYR A 600 10.27 16.61 -23.04
C TYR A 600 11.67 16.91 -22.52
N ASN A 601 12.10 16.21 -21.45
CA ASN A 601 13.35 16.50 -20.75
C ASN A 601 13.49 17.99 -20.32
N GLY A 602 12.37 18.63 -19.93
CA GLY A 602 12.34 20.04 -19.56
C GLY A 602 12.40 21.02 -20.73
N PHE A 603 12.47 20.53 -21.97
CA PHE A 603 12.47 21.36 -23.17
C PHE A 603 11.07 21.42 -23.80
N PRO A 604 10.71 22.54 -24.47
CA PRO A 604 9.49 22.61 -25.25
C PRO A 604 9.47 21.56 -26.37
N ALA A 605 8.42 20.76 -26.41
CA ALA A 605 8.18 19.79 -27.48
C ALA A 605 6.78 19.98 -28.08
N LEU A 606 6.66 19.75 -29.38
CA LEU A 606 5.45 19.93 -30.16
C LEU A 606 5.18 18.67 -30.98
N ALA A 607 4.00 18.08 -30.79
CA ALA A 607 3.46 17.05 -31.67
C ALA A 607 2.39 17.65 -32.58
N TYR A 608 2.38 17.29 -33.87
CA TYR A 608 1.40 17.80 -34.83
C TYR A 608 1.25 16.90 -36.06
N GLY A 609 0.10 17.00 -36.73
CA GLY A 609 -0.08 16.54 -38.11
C GLY A 609 0.24 17.65 -39.11
N ASP A 610 0.85 17.32 -40.24
CA ASP A 610 0.95 18.18 -41.43
C ASP A 610 0.02 17.63 -42.52
N PHE A 611 -1.06 18.33 -42.80
CA PHE A 611 -2.05 17.92 -43.81
C PHE A 611 -1.46 17.88 -45.23
N THR A 612 -0.53 18.78 -45.53
CA THR A 612 0.04 18.92 -46.88
C THR A 612 1.11 17.88 -47.12
N GLU A 613 2.03 17.70 -46.16
CA GLU A 613 3.07 16.67 -46.23
C GLU A 613 2.53 15.26 -45.93
N ARG A 614 1.31 15.16 -45.37
CA ARG A 614 0.68 13.92 -44.90
C ARG A 614 1.53 13.19 -43.85
N THR A 615 2.05 13.94 -42.88
CA THR A 615 2.93 13.39 -41.84
C THR A 615 2.45 13.70 -40.44
N THR A 616 2.80 12.87 -39.47
CA THR A 616 2.68 13.16 -38.04
C THR A 616 4.08 13.32 -37.47
N SER A 617 4.40 14.47 -36.88
CA SER A 617 5.75 14.81 -36.44
C SER A 617 5.80 15.21 -34.97
N VAL A 618 6.91 14.87 -34.31
CA VAL A 618 7.29 15.39 -32.99
C VAL A 618 8.59 16.18 -33.12
N MET A 619 8.56 17.43 -32.67
CA MET A 619 9.68 18.36 -32.73
C MET A 619 10.03 18.84 -31.31
N VAL A 620 11.31 18.85 -30.97
CA VAL A 620 11.82 19.37 -29.69
C VAL A 620 12.66 20.61 -29.96
N TYR A 621 12.40 21.68 -29.20
CA TYR A 621 13.16 22.92 -29.27
C TYR A 621 14.28 22.92 -28.24
N LYS A 622 15.53 22.90 -28.70
CA LYS A 622 16.73 22.92 -27.85
C LYS A 622 17.87 23.64 -28.57
N ASN A 623 18.69 24.38 -27.83
CA ASN A 623 19.86 25.10 -28.37
C ASN A 623 19.51 26.00 -29.58
N ASP A 624 18.42 26.76 -29.45
CA ASP A 624 17.89 27.65 -30.49
C ASP A 624 17.49 27.00 -31.82
N GLN A 625 17.24 25.68 -31.83
CA GLN A 625 16.88 24.93 -33.02
C GLN A 625 15.73 23.96 -32.74
N TRP A 626 14.91 23.71 -33.77
CA TRP A 626 13.92 22.64 -33.77
C TRP A 626 14.54 21.35 -34.29
N THR A 627 14.44 20.27 -33.52
CA THR A 627 14.93 18.94 -33.90
C THR A 627 13.77 17.96 -33.97
N SER A 628 13.65 17.20 -35.06
CA SER A 628 12.65 16.13 -35.15
C SER A 628 13.11 14.93 -34.34
N THR A 629 12.30 14.52 -33.36
CA THR A 629 12.51 13.27 -32.59
C THR A 629 11.72 12.11 -33.15
N HIS A 630 10.60 12.40 -33.83
CA HIS A 630 9.78 11.41 -34.53
C HIS A 630 9.13 12.03 -35.77
N LYS A 631 9.01 11.26 -36.86
CA LYS A 631 8.25 11.63 -38.06
C LYS A 631 7.65 10.39 -38.71
N ASN A 632 6.33 10.32 -38.73
CA ASN A 632 5.54 9.32 -39.42
C ASN A 632 5.10 9.86 -40.79
N THR A 633 5.29 9.10 -41.85
CA THR A 633 4.95 9.51 -43.23
C THR A 633 3.77 8.76 -43.84
N ASP A 634 3.12 7.88 -43.09
CA ASP A 634 2.01 7.06 -43.59
C ASP A 634 0.74 7.89 -43.80
N ALA A 635 0.47 8.79 -42.86
CA ALA A 635 -0.67 9.67 -42.82
C ALA A 635 -0.40 10.86 -41.88
N TYR A 636 -1.24 11.88 -41.94
CA TYR A 636 -1.30 12.89 -40.89
C TYR A 636 -2.35 12.48 -39.85
N ALA A 637 -2.03 12.74 -38.58
CA ALA A 637 -2.95 12.62 -37.47
C ALA A 637 -3.96 13.76 -37.50
N LYS A 638 -5.26 13.42 -37.48
CA LYS A 638 -6.35 14.40 -37.36
C LYS A 638 -6.60 14.84 -35.92
N LYS A 639 -6.17 14.01 -34.95
CA LYS A 639 -6.18 14.31 -33.51
C LYS A 639 -4.94 13.71 -32.88
N ILE A 640 -4.32 14.45 -31.99
CA ILE A 640 -3.21 14.01 -31.15
C ILE A 640 -3.54 14.35 -29.71
N VAL A 641 -3.26 13.43 -28.79
CA VAL A 641 -3.28 13.65 -27.34
C VAL A 641 -1.98 13.14 -26.76
N VAL A 642 -1.44 13.88 -25.78
CA VAL A 642 -0.15 13.57 -25.16
C VAL A 642 -0.31 13.52 -23.65
N LYS A 643 0.28 12.50 -23.02
CA LYS A 643 0.47 12.44 -21.58
C LYS A 643 1.95 12.28 -21.27
N THR A 644 2.50 13.25 -20.54
CA THR A 644 3.86 13.19 -20.01
C THR A 644 3.83 12.60 -18.60
N THR A 645 4.80 11.73 -18.33
CA THR A 645 5.08 11.10 -17.04
C THR A 645 6.52 11.42 -16.62
N GLY A 646 6.96 10.99 -15.45
CA GLY A 646 8.33 11.28 -14.98
C GLY A 646 9.43 10.71 -15.88
N ASP A 647 9.17 9.58 -16.54
CA ASP A 647 10.16 8.80 -17.29
C ASP A 647 9.81 8.57 -18.77
N HIS A 648 8.55 8.78 -19.16
CA HIS A 648 8.06 8.60 -20.53
C HIS A 648 7.09 9.70 -20.98
N VAL A 649 6.98 9.89 -22.29
CA VAL A 649 5.89 10.60 -22.96
C VAL A 649 5.11 9.61 -23.81
N TYR A 650 3.80 9.57 -23.62
CA TYR A 650 2.88 8.76 -24.40
C TYR A 650 2.05 9.68 -25.30
N LEU A 651 2.09 9.42 -26.61
CA LEU A 651 1.36 10.17 -27.62
C LEU A 651 0.43 9.23 -28.37
N LEU A 652 -0.87 9.44 -28.25
CA LEU A 652 -1.87 8.71 -29.04
C LEU A 652 -2.30 9.59 -30.21
N SER A 653 -2.26 9.02 -31.41
CA SER A 653 -2.57 9.67 -32.67
C SER A 653 -3.72 8.95 -33.38
N ASN A 654 -4.71 9.72 -33.81
CA ASN A 654 -5.83 9.25 -34.63
C ASN A 654 -5.50 9.56 -36.09
N GLU A 655 -5.13 8.54 -36.85
CA GLU A 655 -4.64 8.69 -38.22
C GLU A 655 -5.78 8.96 -39.22
N SER A 656 -5.48 9.72 -40.28
CA SER A 656 -6.47 10.07 -41.30
C SER A 656 -6.94 8.90 -42.18
N THR A 657 -6.16 7.83 -42.30
CA THR A 657 -6.46 6.68 -43.16
C THR A 657 -6.22 5.31 -42.50
N GLY A 658 -6.00 5.24 -41.19
CA GLY A 658 -5.57 4.02 -40.50
C GLY A 658 -6.11 3.87 -39.06
N SER A 659 -5.63 2.84 -38.37
CA SER A 659 -5.86 2.65 -36.93
C SER A 659 -5.10 3.69 -36.11
N ALA A 660 -5.52 3.90 -34.87
CA ALA A 660 -4.77 4.74 -33.94
C ALA A 660 -3.34 4.21 -33.73
N LYS A 661 -2.39 5.11 -33.50
CA LYS A 661 -1.00 4.76 -33.18
C LYS A 661 -0.57 5.37 -31.86
N LEU A 662 0.12 4.59 -31.04
CA LEU A 662 0.76 5.04 -29.81
C LEU A 662 2.26 5.22 -30.07
N THR A 663 2.75 6.45 -29.93
CA THR A 663 4.19 6.74 -29.89
C THR A 663 4.61 6.91 -28.43
N THR A 664 5.53 6.07 -27.98
CA THR A 664 6.15 6.13 -26.66
C THR A 664 7.56 6.69 -26.81
N MET A 665 7.88 7.74 -26.07
CA MET A 665 9.21 8.33 -26.01
C MET A 665 9.73 8.23 -24.59
N ASP A 666 10.86 7.58 -24.38
CA ASP A 666 11.53 7.60 -23.08
C ASP A 666 12.39 8.87 -22.92
N MET A 667 12.69 9.23 -21.67
CA MET A 667 13.53 10.40 -21.38
C MET A 667 15.01 10.19 -21.75
N SER A 668 15.45 8.98 -22.12
CA SER A 668 16.81 8.69 -22.60
C SER A 668 17.00 8.94 -24.11
N GLY A 669 15.90 9.13 -24.85
CA GLY A 669 15.90 9.41 -26.28
C GLY A 669 15.32 8.29 -27.16
N GLY A 670 14.91 7.17 -26.58
CA GLY A 670 14.28 6.08 -27.32
C GLY A 670 12.84 6.43 -27.72
N VAL A 671 12.46 6.01 -28.93
CA VAL A 671 11.13 6.24 -29.50
C VAL A 671 10.62 4.95 -30.11
N THR A 672 9.42 4.54 -29.71
CA THR A 672 8.71 3.36 -30.24
C THR A 672 7.33 3.77 -30.72
N GLU A 673 6.93 3.34 -31.91
CA GLU A 673 5.58 3.54 -32.44
C GLU A 673 4.86 2.19 -32.61
N THR A 674 3.65 2.09 -32.08
CA THR A 674 2.84 0.87 -32.04
C THR A 674 1.47 1.11 -32.66
N VAL A 675 1.02 0.22 -33.55
CA VAL A 675 -0.32 0.27 -34.15
C VAL A 675 -1.35 -0.33 -33.19
N MET A 676 -2.32 0.48 -32.75
CA MET A 676 -3.32 0.11 -31.76
C MET A 676 -4.57 -0.45 -32.43
N SER A 677 -4.43 -1.60 -33.11
CA SER A 677 -5.52 -2.20 -33.90
C SER A 677 -6.78 -2.50 -33.07
N SER A 678 -6.61 -2.83 -31.79
CA SER A 678 -7.69 -3.14 -30.85
C SER A 678 -8.59 -1.93 -30.53
N LEU A 679 -8.09 -0.71 -30.68
CA LEU A 679 -8.86 0.53 -30.49
C LEU A 679 -9.70 0.90 -31.71
N GLY A 680 -9.48 0.24 -32.85
CA GLY A 680 -10.21 0.46 -34.10
C GLY A 680 -9.58 1.51 -35.04
N SER A 681 -10.32 1.84 -36.10
CA SER A 681 -9.93 2.80 -37.15
C SER A 681 -11.07 3.77 -37.47
N ASN A 682 -10.77 4.86 -38.20
CA ASN A 682 -11.75 5.91 -38.54
C ASN A 682 -12.44 6.54 -37.32
N LEU A 683 -11.72 6.67 -36.22
CA LEU A 683 -12.22 7.17 -34.95
C LEU A 683 -12.62 8.65 -35.07
N LEU A 684 -13.67 9.09 -34.37
CA LEU A 684 -14.11 10.48 -34.40
C LEU A 684 -13.23 11.37 -33.50
N ASP A 685 -12.90 10.90 -32.30
CA ASP A 685 -12.03 11.59 -31.34
C ASP A 685 -11.34 10.59 -30.40
N ILE A 686 -10.30 11.03 -29.71
CA ILE A 686 -9.48 10.21 -28.81
C ILE A 686 -9.08 10.99 -27.55
N GLY A 687 -8.92 10.29 -26.43
CA GLY A 687 -8.38 10.79 -25.16
C GLY A 687 -7.35 9.82 -24.57
N LEU A 688 -6.39 10.35 -23.80
CA LEU A 688 -5.29 9.58 -23.22
C LEU A 688 -4.97 10.09 -21.82
N THR A 689 -4.81 9.17 -20.87
CA THR A 689 -4.15 9.42 -19.58
C THR A 689 -3.34 8.19 -19.15
N ALA A 690 -2.53 8.33 -18.10
CA ALA A 690 -1.61 7.29 -17.65
C ALA A 690 -1.64 7.13 -16.12
N GLY A 691 -1.37 5.90 -15.67
CA GLY A 691 -1.06 5.53 -14.29
C GLY A 691 0.36 5.01 -14.16
N LYS A 692 0.70 4.53 -12.95
CA LYS A 692 2.04 3.96 -12.71
C LYS A 692 2.32 2.72 -13.57
N GLN A 693 1.30 1.91 -13.88
CA GLN A 693 1.41 0.62 -14.57
C GLN A 693 0.57 0.53 -15.83
N ASN A 694 -0.43 1.40 -16.01
CA ASN A 694 -1.42 1.33 -17.08
C ASN A 694 -1.53 2.62 -17.90
N LEU A 695 -1.92 2.43 -19.15
CA LEU A 695 -2.39 3.48 -20.05
C LEU A 695 -3.90 3.35 -20.22
N TYR A 696 -4.58 4.50 -20.34
CA TYR A 696 -6.04 4.56 -20.51
C TYR A 696 -6.39 5.37 -21.74
N TYR A 697 -7.30 4.81 -22.56
CA TYR A 697 -7.66 5.35 -23.86
C TYR A 697 -9.17 5.55 -23.94
N ALA A 698 -9.63 6.78 -24.14
CA ALA A 698 -11.02 7.06 -24.49
C ALA A 698 -11.15 7.15 -26.01
N ILE A 699 -12.05 6.36 -26.59
CA ILE A 699 -12.21 6.23 -28.04
C ILE A 699 -13.64 6.54 -28.43
N VAL A 700 -13.81 7.50 -29.35
CA VAL A 700 -15.10 7.72 -30.02
C VAL A 700 -15.10 6.95 -31.33
N THR A 701 -15.88 5.87 -31.39
CA THR A 701 -16.01 5.04 -32.59
C THR A 701 -16.82 5.76 -33.68
N ALA A 702 -16.70 5.29 -34.93
CA ALA A 702 -17.41 5.87 -36.06
C ALA A 702 -18.95 5.84 -35.95
N ASP A 703 -19.51 4.92 -35.16
CA ASP A 703 -20.95 4.85 -34.82
C ASP A 703 -21.34 5.75 -33.63
N GLY A 704 -20.40 6.56 -33.12
CA GLY A 704 -20.65 7.57 -32.10
C GLY A 704 -20.69 7.02 -30.67
N LYS A 705 -19.99 5.92 -30.36
CA LYS A 705 -19.89 5.42 -28.98
C LYS A 705 -18.57 5.81 -28.36
N VAL A 706 -18.60 6.25 -27.11
CA VAL A 706 -17.39 6.44 -26.29
C VAL A 706 -17.14 5.15 -25.52
N ASN A 707 -16.03 4.48 -25.84
CA ASN A 707 -15.54 3.34 -25.08
C ASN A 707 -14.19 3.70 -24.46
N VAL A 708 -13.96 3.25 -23.23
CA VAL A 708 -12.67 3.47 -22.56
C VAL A 708 -11.97 2.13 -22.40
N TYR A 709 -10.70 2.09 -22.78
CA TYR A 709 -9.84 0.91 -22.72
C TYR A 709 -8.69 1.17 -21.76
N SER A 710 -8.15 0.10 -21.20
CA SER A 710 -6.89 0.09 -20.47
C SER A 710 -5.93 -0.92 -21.08
N SER A 711 -4.63 -0.66 -20.97
CA SER A 711 -3.56 -1.63 -21.23
C SER A 711 -2.45 -1.43 -20.22
N THR A 712 -1.58 -2.43 -20.03
CA THR A 712 -0.34 -2.21 -19.27
C THR A 712 0.63 -1.34 -20.08
N VAL A 713 1.58 -0.69 -19.41
CA VAL A 713 2.69 0.02 -20.07
C VAL A 713 3.63 -0.96 -20.78
N ALA A 714 3.78 -2.18 -20.24
CA ALA A 714 4.67 -3.21 -20.79
C ALA A 714 4.15 -3.81 -22.11
N ASP A 715 2.84 -3.97 -22.24
CA ASP A 715 2.18 -4.37 -23.48
C ASP A 715 0.97 -3.47 -23.75
N PRO A 716 1.16 -2.37 -24.50
CA PRO A 716 0.06 -1.46 -24.81
C PRO A 716 -0.96 -2.04 -25.81
N THR A 717 -0.64 -3.14 -26.50
CA THR A 717 -1.53 -3.73 -27.51
C THR A 717 -2.62 -4.60 -26.92
N ASP A 718 -2.39 -5.15 -25.72
CA ASP A 718 -3.37 -5.94 -24.99
C ASP A 718 -4.33 -5.01 -24.22
N THR A 719 -5.36 -4.56 -24.93
CA THR A 719 -6.33 -3.61 -24.39
C THR A 719 -7.59 -4.31 -23.88
N THR A 720 -8.02 -3.95 -22.67
CA THR A 720 -9.29 -4.37 -22.07
C THR A 720 -10.26 -3.19 -21.97
N MET A 721 -11.49 -3.36 -22.47
CA MET A 721 -12.55 -2.36 -22.32
C MET A 721 -13.00 -2.29 -20.86
N LEU A 722 -13.09 -1.08 -20.30
CA LEU A 722 -13.53 -0.85 -18.93
C LEU A 722 -15.05 -0.67 -18.93
N GLY A 723 -15.82 -1.70 -18.51
CA GLY A 723 -17.28 -1.65 -18.47
C GLY A 723 -17.95 -1.48 -19.84
N SER A 724 -19.20 -1.01 -19.85
CA SER A 724 -19.96 -0.74 -21.08
C SER A 724 -19.68 0.66 -21.68
N THR A 725 -20.30 0.95 -22.84
CA THR A 725 -20.20 2.26 -23.51
C THR A 725 -20.51 3.41 -22.54
N VAL A 726 -19.54 4.33 -22.41
CA VAL A 726 -19.62 5.49 -21.51
C VAL A 726 -20.69 6.46 -21.96
N TYR A 727 -20.75 6.79 -23.25
CA TYR A 727 -21.72 7.76 -23.78
C TYR A 727 -22.00 7.52 -25.27
N SER A 728 -23.23 7.77 -25.71
CA SER A 728 -23.66 7.67 -27.11
C SER A 728 -24.97 8.45 -27.35
N PRO A 729 -25.12 9.20 -28.46
CA PRO A 729 -24.14 9.42 -29.52
C PRO A 729 -23.13 10.50 -29.14
N ALA A 730 -21.85 10.25 -29.42
CA ALA A 730 -20.72 11.10 -29.12
C ALA A 730 -19.95 11.48 -30.39
N PHE A 731 -19.27 12.61 -30.34
CA PHE A 731 -18.33 13.07 -31.34
C PHE A 731 -17.01 13.53 -30.73
N GLY A 732 -17.04 14.20 -29.58
CA GLY A 732 -15.85 14.63 -28.84
C GLY A 732 -15.70 13.93 -27.49
N THR A 733 -14.45 13.71 -27.07
CA THR A 733 -14.13 13.15 -25.75
C THR A 733 -12.87 13.77 -25.15
N ALA A 734 -12.80 13.80 -23.81
CA ALA A 734 -11.58 14.12 -23.08
C ALA A 734 -11.46 13.18 -21.87
N LEU A 735 -10.24 12.69 -21.62
CA LEU A 735 -9.95 11.75 -20.55
C LEU A 735 -8.94 12.36 -19.57
N GLY A 736 -9.28 12.34 -18.29
CA GLY A 736 -8.48 12.86 -17.20
C GLY A 736 -8.39 11.89 -16.05
N ARG A 737 -7.50 12.19 -15.10
CA ARG A 737 -7.32 11.40 -13.88
C ARG A 737 -7.02 12.30 -12.70
N MET A 738 -7.56 11.94 -11.54
CA MET A 738 -7.30 12.57 -10.23
C MET A 738 -7.71 11.58 -9.13
N ASP A 739 -6.91 11.48 -8.07
CA ASP A 739 -7.16 10.65 -6.88
C ASP A 739 -7.49 9.19 -7.21
N GLY A 740 -6.80 8.63 -8.20
CA GLY A 740 -7.03 7.24 -8.63
C GLY A 740 -8.37 7.02 -9.36
N ILE A 741 -9.05 8.09 -9.80
CA ILE A 741 -10.30 8.02 -10.54
C ILE A 741 -10.08 8.56 -11.97
N LEU A 742 -10.58 7.83 -12.97
CA LEU A 742 -10.66 8.29 -14.35
C LEU A 742 -11.92 9.13 -14.55
N TYR A 743 -11.80 10.24 -15.27
CA TYR A 743 -12.90 11.11 -15.65
C TYR A 743 -12.98 11.21 -17.18
N CYS A 744 -14.09 10.77 -17.74
CA CYS A 744 -14.35 10.79 -19.18
C CYS A 744 -15.46 11.79 -19.51
N ALA A 745 -15.09 12.93 -20.09
CA ALA A 745 -16.01 13.91 -20.62
C ALA A 745 -16.36 13.57 -22.08
N SER A 746 -17.63 13.68 -22.45
CA SER A 746 -18.15 13.31 -23.77
C SER A 746 -19.14 14.35 -24.30
N THR A 747 -19.10 14.63 -25.60
CA THR A 747 -19.96 15.64 -26.25
C THR A 747 -20.53 15.12 -27.57
N PRO A 748 -21.75 15.54 -27.96
CA PRO A 748 -22.30 15.27 -29.30
C PRO A 748 -21.65 16.15 -30.39
N GLN A 749 -21.89 15.84 -31.66
CA GLN A 749 -21.30 16.55 -32.81
C GLN A 749 -21.76 18.01 -32.94
N SER A 750 -22.99 18.29 -32.53
CA SER A 750 -23.59 19.62 -32.55
C SER A 750 -24.03 19.99 -31.14
N ASP A 751 -24.16 21.29 -30.87
CA ASP A 751 -24.61 21.86 -29.61
C ASP A 751 -25.72 21.03 -28.93
N GLY A 752 -25.33 20.27 -27.91
CA GLY A 752 -26.19 19.30 -27.25
C GLY A 752 -25.65 18.91 -25.88
N THR A 753 -26.38 18.06 -25.18
CA THR A 753 -26.07 17.66 -23.80
C THR A 753 -24.74 16.90 -23.73
N MET A 754 -23.71 17.47 -23.10
CA MET A 754 -22.48 16.75 -22.77
C MET A 754 -22.68 15.83 -21.55
N ASP A 755 -21.81 14.83 -21.34
CA ASP A 755 -21.79 13.99 -20.13
C ASP A 755 -20.36 13.88 -19.56
N VAL A 756 -20.20 13.64 -18.27
CA VAL A 756 -18.94 13.36 -17.57
C VAL A 756 -19.17 12.16 -16.66
N ARG A 757 -18.41 11.09 -16.91
CA ARG A 757 -18.49 9.87 -16.11
C ARG A 757 -17.17 9.55 -15.45
N ARG A 758 -17.24 8.82 -14.34
CA ARG A 758 -16.07 8.38 -13.58
C ARG A 758 -15.96 6.87 -13.48
N TYR A 759 -14.72 6.39 -13.33
CA TYR A 759 -14.40 4.98 -13.13
C TYR A 759 -13.16 4.87 -12.25
N GLN A 760 -13.14 3.92 -11.31
CA GLN A 760 -11.98 3.69 -10.45
C GLN A 760 -10.81 3.15 -11.28
N ALA A 761 -9.70 3.87 -11.35
CA ALA A 761 -8.53 3.42 -12.12
C ALA A 761 -7.99 2.08 -11.60
N LEU A 762 -7.31 1.33 -12.47
CA LEU A 762 -6.79 -0.02 -12.18
C LEU A 762 -5.44 -0.04 -11.46
N ASP A 763 -4.82 1.12 -11.27
CA ASP A 763 -3.55 1.29 -10.57
C ASP A 763 -3.52 2.62 -9.80
N ASP A 764 -2.38 2.95 -9.19
CA ASP A 764 -2.16 4.24 -8.55
C ASP A 764 -1.84 5.35 -9.57
N GLU A 765 -2.09 6.59 -9.15
CA GLU A 765 -1.71 7.77 -9.92
C GLU A 765 -0.19 8.00 -9.90
N ILE A 766 0.33 8.54 -11.00
CA ILE A 766 1.73 9.00 -11.05
C ILE A 766 1.79 10.28 -10.21
N PRO A 767 2.65 10.35 -9.18
CA PRO A 767 2.75 11.55 -8.35
C PRO A 767 3.02 12.77 -9.24
N SER A 768 2.18 13.79 -9.12
CA SER A 768 2.48 15.11 -9.68
C SER A 768 3.68 15.68 -8.92
N THR A 769 4.88 15.66 -9.52
CA THR A 769 6.09 16.25 -8.91
C THR A 769 6.38 17.64 -9.51
N PRO A 770 6.99 18.57 -8.73
CA PRO A 770 7.95 18.31 -7.65
C PRO A 770 7.43 18.51 -6.22
N GLU A 771 8.03 17.71 -5.32
CA GLU A 771 8.09 17.96 -3.88
C GLU A 771 8.57 19.38 -3.58
N PRO A 772 8.03 20.05 -2.54
CA PRO A 772 8.59 21.31 -2.07
C PRO A 772 10.00 21.06 -1.52
N THR A 773 10.97 21.81 -2.05
CA THR A 773 12.26 22.04 -1.36
C THR A 773 12.00 22.44 0.09
N PRO A 774 12.71 21.88 1.08
CA PRO A 774 12.58 22.30 2.47
C PRO A 774 12.86 23.80 2.58
N GLU A 775 11.85 24.56 2.99
CA GLU A 775 11.97 25.97 3.34
C GLU A 775 12.96 26.10 4.51
N PRO A 776 13.89 27.08 4.51
CA PRO A 776 14.67 27.37 5.70
C PRO A 776 13.73 27.76 6.84
N GLU A 777 13.96 27.17 8.03
CA GLU A 777 13.22 27.50 9.26
C GLU A 777 13.06 29.01 9.42
N PRO A 778 11.83 29.54 9.61
CA PRO A 778 11.66 30.94 9.94
C PRO A 778 12.18 31.20 11.35
N GLU A 779 13.04 32.21 11.48
CA GLU A 779 13.43 32.76 12.79
C GLU A 779 12.18 33.20 13.58
N PRO A 780 12.17 33.05 14.91
CA PRO A 780 11.00 33.36 15.73
C PRO A 780 10.72 34.86 15.76
N GLU A 781 9.56 35.26 15.21
CA GLU A 781 9.04 36.62 15.38
C GLU A 781 8.61 36.91 16.84
N PRO A 782 8.80 38.14 17.34
CA PRO A 782 8.48 38.50 18.72
C PRO A 782 6.97 38.56 18.97
N LYS A 783 6.56 37.98 20.09
CA LYS A 783 5.20 38.01 20.63
C LYS A 783 4.66 39.45 20.77
N PRO A 784 3.48 39.78 20.24
CA PRO A 784 2.82 41.05 20.57
C PRO A 784 2.20 41.00 21.98
N GLU A 785 2.43 42.06 22.74
CA GLU A 785 1.80 42.33 24.04
C GLU A 785 0.29 42.62 23.90
N PRO A 786 -0.52 42.30 24.94
CA PRO A 786 -1.97 42.46 24.88
C PRO A 786 -2.39 43.93 25.04
N THR A 787 -3.01 44.50 24.02
CA THR A 787 -3.73 45.78 24.14
C THR A 787 -5.09 45.63 24.84
N PRO A 788 -5.56 46.63 25.61
CA PRO A 788 -6.75 46.51 26.46
C PRO A 788 -8.05 46.49 25.65
N LYS A 789 -9.00 45.66 26.08
CA LYS A 789 -10.39 45.61 25.60
C LYS A 789 -11.10 46.96 25.81
N PRO A 790 -11.76 47.55 24.80
CA PRO A 790 -12.77 48.58 25.02
C PRO A 790 -14.04 47.97 25.63
N ASN A 791 -14.66 48.73 26.53
CA ASN A 791 -15.94 48.45 27.19
C ASN A 791 -17.09 48.42 26.16
N PRO A 792 -18.16 47.62 26.35
CA PRO A 792 -19.19 47.44 25.35
C PRO A 792 -20.09 48.67 25.24
N GLU A 793 -20.24 49.19 24.02
CA GLU A 793 -21.29 50.15 23.67
C GLU A 793 -22.67 49.49 23.71
N PRO A 794 -23.73 50.24 24.07
CA PRO A 794 -25.08 49.71 24.20
C PRO A 794 -25.65 49.33 22.83
N THR A 795 -26.20 48.11 22.75
CA THR A 795 -26.88 47.56 21.59
C THR A 795 -28.03 48.47 21.14
N PRO A 796 -28.07 48.93 19.87
CA PRO A 796 -29.19 49.71 19.38
C PRO A 796 -30.45 48.84 19.29
N THR A 797 -31.57 49.37 19.79
CA THR A 797 -32.89 48.76 19.72
C THR A 797 -33.28 48.51 18.25
N PRO A 798 -33.77 47.32 17.87
CA PRO A 798 -34.14 47.03 16.48
C PRO A 798 -35.31 47.92 16.05
N VAL A 799 -35.13 48.68 14.97
CA VAL A 799 -36.25 49.31 14.27
C VAL A 799 -37.01 48.18 13.55
N GLU A 800 -38.22 47.83 14.00
CA GLU A 800 -39.08 46.88 13.28
C GLU A 800 -39.45 47.46 11.92
N ARG A 801 -38.78 46.98 10.87
CA ARG A 801 -39.11 47.29 9.47
C ARG A 801 -40.01 46.17 8.96
N THR A 802 -41.13 46.51 8.35
CA THR A 802 -42.06 45.53 7.77
C THR A 802 -41.48 44.94 6.47
N TYR A 803 -41.55 43.61 6.33
CA TYR A 803 -41.16 42.87 5.12
C TYR A 803 -42.04 41.62 4.94
N ASN A 804 -42.07 41.07 3.73
CA ASN A 804 -42.80 39.83 3.43
C ASN A 804 -41.80 38.68 3.23
N ALA A 805 -41.79 37.73 4.17
CA ALA A 805 -40.94 36.54 4.12
C ALA A 805 -41.70 35.27 3.67
N VAL A 806 -42.85 35.43 3.00
CA VAL A 806 -43.65 34.28 2.52
C VAL A 806 -43.21 33.88 1.12
N TYR A 807 -42.83 32.62 0.97
CA TYR A 807 -42.50 32.02 -0.34
C TYR A 807 -43.23 30.68 -0.48
N ASN A 808 -43.95 30.50 -1.58
CA ASN A 808 -44.76 29.29 -1.87
C ASN A 808 -45.67 28.85 -0.70
N GLY A 809 -46.27 29.82 0.00
CA GLY A 809 -47.19 29.55 1.12
C GLY A 809 -46.52 29.19 2.46
N VAL A 810 -45.18 29.21 2.53
CA VAL A 810 -44.41 29.02 3.77
C VAL A 810 -43.88 30.37 4.24
N ASP A 811 -44.09 30.69 5.52
CA ASP A 811 -43.56 31.91 6.15
C ASP A 811 -42.18 31.67 6.76
N TYR A 812 -41.15 32.30 6.18
CA TYR A 812 -39.76 32.17 6.60
C TYR A 812 -39.33 33.18 7.68
N SER A 813 -40.23 34.06 8.14
CA SER A 813 -39.92 35.18 9.05
C SER A 813 -39.23 34.77 10.36
N SER A 814 -39.36 33.51 10.78
CA SER A 814 -38.75 32.98 12.01
C SER A 814 -37.25 32.65 11.87
N VAL A 815 -36.74 32.48 10.64
CA VAL A 815 -35.32 32.19 10.37
C VAL A 815 -34.67 33.16 9.39
N PHE A 816 -35.46 34.03 8.77
CA PHE A 816 -35.03 34.99 7.77
C PHE A 816 -35.46 36.41 8.16
N ASP A 817 -34.53 37.35 8.01
CA ASP A 817 -34.73 38.78 8.05
C ASP A 817 -33.87 39.42 6.95
N PRO A 818 -34.46 40.07 5.94
CA PRO A 818 -33.73 40.56 4.77
C PRO A 818 -32.70 41.63 5.13
N TYR A 819 -32.96 42.46 6.15
CA TYR A 819 -32.02 43.50 6.56
C TYR A 819 -30.84 42.90 7.29
N TYR A 820 -31.10 41.99 8.24
CA TYR A 820 -30.04 41.24 8.90
C TYR A 820 -29.20 40.45 7.89
N TYR A 821 -29.85 39.74 6.98
CA TYR A 821 -29.17 38.88 6.02
C TYR A 821 -28.28 39.67 5.05
N ALA A 822 -28.76 40.80 4.51
CA ALA A 822 -27.92 41.68 3.72
C ALA A 822 -26.78 42.27 4.58
N ASP A 823 -27.05 42.76 5.80
CA ASP A 823 -26.02 43.38 6.62
C ASP A 823 -24.94 42.39 7.11
N GLN A 824 -25.28 41.11 7.30
CA GLN A 824 -24.30 40.07 7.64
C GLN A 824 -23.42 39.65 6.46
N TYR A 825 -23.95 39.70 5.23
CA TYR A 825 -23.30 39.15 4.05
C TYR A 825 -23.09 40.23 3.00
N ALA A 826 -21.88 40.80 2.97
CA ALA A 826 -21.53 41.93 2.12
C ALA A 826 -21.75 41.65 0.62
N ASP A 827 -21.52 40.40 0.18
CA ASP A 827 -21.82 39.91 -1.17
C ASP A 827 -23.32 40.05 -1.50
N LEU A 828 -24.21 39.69 -0.57
CA LEU A 828 -25.66 39.79 -0.75
C LEU A 828 -26.13 41.24 -0.72
N LYS A 829 -25.56 42.07 0.16
CA LYS A 829 -25.85 43.51 0.21
C LYS A 829 -25.45 44.22 -1.08
N GLN A 830 -24.30 43.85 -1.63
CA GLN A 830 -23.83 44.40 -2.89
C GLN A 830 -24.69 43.93 -4.07
N ALA A 831 -25.06 42.64 -4.10
CA ALA A 831 -25.82 42.07 -5.22
C ALA A 831 -27.31 42.46 -5.22
N TYR A 832 -27.94 42.50 -4.05
CA TYR A 832 -29.40 42.60 -3.91
C TYR A 832 -29.86 43.80 -3.06
N GLY A 833 -28.93 44.57 -2.47
CA GLY A 833 -29.27 45.64 -1.55
C GLY A 833 -30.09 45.12 -0.36
N TYR A 834 -31.28 45.70 -0.16
CA TYR A 834 -32.26 45.25 0.82
C TYR A 834 -33.53 44.69 0.15
N ASP A 835 -33.44 44.21 -1.09
CA ASP A 835 -34.57 43.58 -1.79
C ASP A 835 -34.96 42.27 -1.10
N CYS A 836 -36.07 42.31 -0.36
CA CYS A 836 -36.55 41.18 0.43
C CYS A 836 -36.86 39.94 -0.43
N SER A 837 -37.39 40.11 -1.64
CA SER A 837 -37.79 38.98 -2.48
C SER A 837 -36.55 38.25 -3.00
N GLN A 838 -35.55 39.00 -3.47
CA GLN A 838 -34.30 38.43 -3.98
C GLN A 838 -33.48 37.77 -2.86
N LEU A 839 -33.40 38.44 -1.70
CA LEU A 839 -32.70 37.91 -0.53
C LEU A 839 -33.37 36.65 0.03
N LEU A 840 -34.71 36.59 0.04
CA LEU A 840 -35.46 35.42 0.46
C LEU A 840 -35.27 34.26 -0.52
N GLN A 841 -35.33 34.53 -1.82
CA GLN A 841 -35.09 33.53 -2.86
C GLN A 841 -33.67 32.98 -2.79
N HIS A 842 -32.67 33.85 -2.55
CA HIS A 842 -31.30 33.42 -2.29
C HIS A 842 -31.21 32.55 -1.03
N PHE A 843 -31.81 32.99 0.08
CA PHE A 843 -31.77 32.24 1.33
C PHE A 843 -32.40 30.85 1.19
N ILE A 844 -33.50 30.70 0.44
CA ILE A 844 -34.17 29.42 0.22
C ILE A 844 -33.39 28.49 -0.70
N ASN A 845 -32.81 29.04 -1.77
CA ASN A 845 -32.12 28.26 -2.79
C ASN A 845 -30.69 27.89 -2.40
N TYR A 846 -30.02 28.76 -1.62
CA TYR A 846 -28.59 28.63 -1.31
C TYR A 846 -28.29 28.85 0.18
N GLY A 847 -28.85 29.91 0.78
CA GLY A 847 -28.47 30.30 2.14
C GLY A 847 -28.68 29.23 3.21
N MET A 848 -29.79 28.48 3.16
CA MET A 848 -30.06 27.41 4.12
C MET A 848 -29.12 26.20 3.97
N SER A 849 -28.73 25.83 2.74
CA SER A 849 -27.79 24.73 2.51
C SER A 849 -26.35 25.13 2.83
N GLU A 850 -25.99 26.40 2.61
CA GLU A 850 -24.70 26.99 2.99
C GLU A 850 -24.58 27.22 4.51
N GLY A 851 -25.66 27.03 5.29
CA GLY A 851 -25.67 27.30 6.72
C GLY A 851 -25.61 28.80 7.07
N ARG A 852 -25.98 29.70 6.14
CA ARG A 852 -25.94 31.14 6.39
C ARG A 852 -26.98 31.56 7.43
N GLN A 853 -26.60 32.48 8.30
CA GLN A 853 -27.45 33.04 9.33
C GLN A 853 -28.26 34.22 8.77
N ALA A 854 -29.52 34.01 8.43
CA ALA A 854 -30.37 35.08 7.91
C ALA A 854 -31.19 35.83 8.97
N LYS A 855 -31.12 35.43 10.24
CA LYS A 855 -31.79 36.15 11.33
C LYS A 855 -30.96 36.09 12.60
N ALA A 856 -30.88 37.19 13.33
CA ALA A 856 -30.14 37.27 14.60
C ALA A 856 -30.57 36.19 15.62
N SER A 857 -31.88 35.88 15.65
CA SER A 857 -32.46 34.92 16.60
C SER A 857 -32.36 33.45 16.20
N PHE A 858 -31.81 33.12 15.01
CA PHE A 858 -31.68 31.74 14.55
C PHE A 858 -30.40 31.51 13.76
N ASN A 859 -29.60 30.52 14.18
CA ASN A 859 -28.40 30.02 13.52
C ASN A 859 -28.48 28.49 13.44
N ALA A 860 -28.47 27.92 12.23
CA ALA A 860 -28.65 26.47 12.06
C ALA A 860 -27.52 25.64 12.67
N THR A 861 -26.29 26.14 12.69
CA THR A 861 -25.17 25.48 13.38
C THR A 861 -25.41 25.45 14.88
N SER A 862 -25.80 26.58 15.50
CA SER A 862 -26.18 26.59 16.92
C SER A 862 -27.34 25.64 17.21
N TYR A 863 -28.36 25.64 16.36
CA TYR A 863 -29.51 24.77 16.49
C TYR A 863 -29.13 23.28 16.38
N ARG A 864 -28.25 22.94 15.42
CA ARG A 864 -27.66 21.61 15.26
C ARG A 864 -26.85 21.20 16.47
N LEU A 865 -26.01 22.07 17.01
CA LEU A 865 -25.19 21.78 18.19
C LEU A 865 -26.06 21.54 19.43
N GLN A 866 -27.17 22.26 19.56
CA GLN A 866 -28.06 22.16 20.71
C GLN A 866 -28.91 20.87 20.74
N TYR A 867 -29.39 20.41 19.58
CA TYR A 867 -30.43 19.37 19.50
C TYR A 867 -29.93 18.06 18.88
N SER A 868 -29.68 17.06 19.73
CA SER A 868 -29.14 15.75 19.33
C SER A 868 -30.13 14.90 18.54
N ASP A 869 -31.41 14.98 18.84
CA ASP A 869 -32.48 14.32 18.08
C ASP A 869 -32.46 14.75 16.61
N LEU A 870 -32.25 16.04 16.35
CA LEU A 870 -32.14 16.56 15.00
C LEU A 870 -30.83 16.13 14.31
N ARG A 871 -29.72 16.00 15.05
CA ARG A 871 -28.49 15.38 14.51
C ARG A 871 -28.68 13.91 14.13
N ARG A 872 -29.50 13.15 14.84
CA ARG A 872 -29.82 11.76 14.44
C ARG A 872 -30.74 11.71 13.22
N ALA A 873 -31.64 12.67 13.08
CA ALA A 873 -32.57 12.73 11.96
C ALA A 873 -31.93 13.26 10.67
N TYR A 874 -31.07 14.29 10.77
CA TYR A 874 -30.63 15.09 9.63
C TYR A 874 -29.11 15.06 9.38
N GLY A 875 -28.33 14.59 10.36
CA GLY A 875 -26.87 14.48 10.22
C GLY A 875 -26.19 15.81 9.86
N ASN A 876 -25.53 15.84 8.71
CA ASN A 876 -24.80 17.02 8.21
C ASN A 876 -25.65 17.95 7.32
N ASP A 877 -26.86 17.55 6.92
CA ASP A 877 -27.73 18.39 6.08
C ASP A 877 -28.33 19.54 6.91
N LEU A 878 -27.90 20.77 6.64
CA LEU A 878 -28.29 21.95 7.41
C LEU A 878 -29.71 22.43 7.08
N LYS A 879 -30.23 22.18 5.87
CA LYS A 879 -31.53 22.71 5.43
C LYS A 879 -32.71 22.19 6.25
N PRO A 880 -32.80 20.89 6.60
CA PRO A 880 -33.79 20.36 7.53
C PRO A 880 -33.82 21.04 8.90
N TYR A 881 -32.71 21.58 9.40
CA TYR A 881 -32.69 22.31 10.68
C TYR A 881 -33.45 23.63 10.61
N TYR A 882 -33.31 24.37 9.50
CA TYR A 882 -34.12 25.56 9.25
C TYR A 882 -35.60 25.20 9.12
N MET A 883 -35.91 24.18 8.33
CA MET A 883 -37.29 23.74 8.10
C MET A 883 -37.96 23.23 9.38
N HIS A 884 -37.23 22.47 10.20
CA HIS A 884 -37.72 22.03 11.50
C HIS A 884 -38.02 23.23 12.41
N TYR A 885 -37.12 24.22 12.48
CA TYR A 885 -37.36 25.38 13.34
C TYR A 885 -38.59 26.18 12.90
N LEU A 886 -38.78 26.32 11.59
CA LEU A 886 -39.94 26.95 10.97
C LEU A 886 -41.25 26.23 11.29
N GLN A 887 -41.27 24.90 11.17
CA GLN A 887 -42.49 24.11 11.28
C GLN A 887 -42.87 23.78 12.72
N TRP A 888 -41.88 23.53 13.59
CA TRP A 888 -42.13 23.04 14.95
C TRP A 888 -41.24 23.70 16.01
N GLY A 889 -39.94 23.87 15.73
CA GLY A 889 -38.96 24.25 16.75
C GLY A 889 -39.29 25.55 17.48
N ARG A 890 -39.83 26.56 16.77
CA ARG A 890 -40.30 27.79 17.41
C ARG A 890 -41.50 27.56 18.33
N SER A 891 -42.51 26.81 17.90
CA SER A 891 -43.69 26.50 18.73
C SER A 891 -43.38 25.57 19.90
N GLU A 892 -42.36 24.73 19.76
CA GLU A 892 -41.82 23.87 20.82
C GLU A 892 -40.97 24.65 21.84
N GLY A 893 -40.70 25.94 21.59
CA GLY A 893 -39.85 26.76 22.45
C GLY A 893 -38.36 26.42 22.36
N ARG A 894 -37.92 25.74 21.30
CA ARG A 894 -36.51 25.43 21.07
C ARG A 894 -35.70 26.71 20.81
N GLN A 895 -34.47 26.75 21.31
CA GLN A 895 -33.55 27.88 21.21
C GLN A 895 -32.82 27.84 19.87
N GLY A 896 -33.03 28.85 19.02
CA GLY A 896 -32.47 28.91 17.67
C GLY A 896 -31.01 29.35 17.57
N THR A 897 -30.41 29.91 18.63
CA THR A 897 -29.07 30.51 18.61
C THR A 897 -28.38 30.39 19.97
N GLY A 898 -27.10 30.73 20.05
CA GLY A 898 -26.34 30.85 21.30
C GLY A 898 -25.63 29.57 21.78
N CYS A 899 -25.79 28.46 21.05
CA CYS A 899 -25.06 27.23 21.32
C CYS A 899 -23.83 27.14 20.42
N ASN A 900 -22.63 27.08 21.03
CA ASN A 900 -21.35 27.02 20.32
C ASN A 900 -20.55 25.74 20.65
N VAL A 901 -21.16 24.83 21.41
CA VAL A 901 -20.55 23.60 21.89
C VAL A 901 -21.56 22.48 21.70
N LEU A 902 -21.14 21.34 21.16
CA LEU A 902 -22.04 20.24 20.84
C LEU A 902 -22.66 19.67 22.12
N GLN A 903 -23.99 19.74 22.23
CA GLN A 903 -24.76 19.23 23.37
C GLN A 903 -25.20 17.80 23.12
N ASN A 904 -25.04 16.90 24.08
CA ASN A 904 -25.48 15.50 23.99
C ASN A 904 -24.87 14.74 22.79
N GLY A 905 -23.54 14.80 22.64
CA GLY A 905 -22.82 14.05 21.60
C GLY A 905 -22.98 12.54 21.71
N LEU A 906 -22.86 11.84 20.59
CA LEU A 906 -22.94 10.38 20.56
C LEU A 906 -21.85 9.76 21.42
N THR A 907 -22.23 8.86 22.32
CA THR A 907 -21.28 8.08 23.12
C THR A 907 -21.48 6.58 22.98
N ARG A 908 -22.54 6.13 22.31
CA ARG A 908 -22.88 4.71 22.18
C ARG A 908 -22.63 4.22 20.77
N TYR A 909 -21.97 3.07 20.67
CA TYR A 909 -21.78 2.34 19.41
C TYR A 909 -21.74 0.84 19.70
N ASP A 910 -22.44 0.05 18.89
CA ASP A 910 -22.53 -1.42 19.00
C ASP A 910 -22.81 -1.93 20.44
N GLY A 911 -23.82 -1.32 21.09
CA GLY A 911 -24.23 -1.67 22.45
C GLY A 911 -23.31 -1.20 23.59
N ILE A 912 -22.15 -0.61 23.29
CA ILE A 912 -21.19 -0.11 24.29
C ILE A 912 -21.33 1.40 24.49
N ASP A 913 -21.37 1.87 25.76
CA ASP A 913 -21.37 3.30 26.11
C ASP A 913 -19.98 3.81 26.49
N TYR A 914 -19.36 4.57 25.58
CA TYR A 914 -18.02 5.13 25.70
C TYR A 914 -17.97 6.42 26.53
N ALA A 915 -19.09 6.92 27.08
CA ALA A 915 -19.17 8.23 27.74
C ALA A 915 -18.15 8.44 28.88
N ALA A 916 -17.65 7.36 29.48
CA ALA A 916 -16.68 7.45 30.57
C ALA A 916 -15.23 7.67 30.12
N VAL A 917 -14.92 7.45 28.84
CA VAL A 917 -13.58 7.66 28.26
C VAL A 917 -13.59 8.60 27.06
N TYR A 918 -14.77 8.94 26.56
CA TYR A 918 -14.97 9.77 25.39
C TYR A 918 -15.93 10.93 25.68
N ASP A 919 -15.61 12.08 25.11
CA ASP A 919 -16.43 13.28 25.00
C ASP A 919 -16.06 13.97 23.68
N TYR A 920 -17.04 14.18 22.80
CA TYR A 920 -16.82 14.74 21.47
C TYR A 920 -16.05 16.07 21.54
N ASN A 921 -16.49 17.02 22.37
CA ASN A 921 -15.91 18.37 22.43
C ASN A 921 -14.47 18.32 22.94
N THR A 922 -14.21 17.48 23.94
CA THR A 922 -12.85 17.25 24.46
C THR A 922 -11.95 16.64 23.39
N TYR A 923 -12.45 15.68 22.62
CA TYR A 923 -11.65 14.99 21.62
C TYR A 923 -11.27 15.91 20.45
N VAL A 924 -12.24 16.61 19.85
CA VAL A 924 -11.98 17.48 18.69
C VAL A 924 -11.21 18.75 19.05
N SER A 925 -11.35 19.27 20.28
CA SER A 925 -10.55 20.41 20.75
C SER A 925 -9.10 20.06 20.99
N ARG A 926 -8.81 18.80 21.37
CA ARG A 926 -7.44 18.32 21.62
C ARG A 926 -6.73 17.88 20.33
N TYR A 927 -7.48 17.40 19.35
CA TYR A 927 -6.96 16.84 18.10
C TYR A 927 -7.61 17.55 16.90
N SER A 928 -7.00 18.65 16.45
CA SER A 928 -7.54 19.50 15.40
C SER A 928 -7.61 18.82 14.03
N ASP A 929 -6.78 17.80 13.80
CA ASP A 929 -6.86 16.91 12.63
C ASP A 929 -8.22 16.20 12.55
N VAL A 930 -8.75 15.75 13.69
CA VAL A 930 -10.06 15.09 13.77
C VAL A 930 -11.18 16.07 13.46
N PHE A 931 -11.12 17.29 14.00
CA PHE A 931 -12.11 18.33 13.69
C PHE A 931 -12.08 18.73 12.22
N ARG A 932 -10.88 18.86 11.64
CA ARG A 932 -10.73 19.21 10.22
C ARG A 932 -11.29 18.14 9.29
N ALA A 933 -11.14 16.86 9.66
CA ALA A 933 -11.62 15.74 8.85
C ALA A 933 -13.15 15.52 8.96
N TYR A 934 -13.73 15.67 10.16
CA TYR A 934 -15.10 15.21 10.42
C TYR A 934 -16.06 16.31 10.91
N GLY A 935 -15.55 17.50 11.24
CA GLY A 935 -16.35 18.63 11.72
C GLY A 935 -17.29 18.23 12.87
N TYR A 936 -18.57 18.61 12.75
CA TYR A 936 -19.62 18.39 13.74
C TYR A 936 -20.33 17.02 13.64
N ASP A 937 -19.79 16.07 12.88
CA ASP A 937 -20.31 14.71 12.77
C ASP A 937 -19.91 13.89 14.00
N ASP A 938 -20.76 13.89 15.02
CA ASP A 938 -20.47 13.23 16.30
C ASP A 938 -20.43 11.69 16.20
N GLN A 939 -20.98 11.10 15.14
CA GLN A 939 -20.89 9.67 14.86
C GLN A 939 -19.56 9.30 14.21
N ALA A 940 -19.14 10.01 13.16
CA ALA A 940 -17.85 9.80 12.52
C ALA A 940 -16.69 10.01 13.49
N VAL A 941 -16.77 11.03 14.34
CA VAL A 941 -15.75 11.31 15.38
C VAL A 941 -15.71 10.22 16.45
N LEU A 942 -16.86 9.65 16.85
CA LEU A 942 -16.91 8.50 17.76
C LEU A 942 -16.27 7.26 17.13
N LEU A 943 -16.60 6.94 15.88
CA LEU A 943 -16.01 5.82 15.14
C LEU A 943 -14.50 5.97 15.00
N HIS A 944 -14.02 7.18 14.69
CA HIS A 944 -12.60 7.48 14.63
C HIS A 944 -11.91 7.21 15.98
N PHE A 945 -12.49 7.65 17.09
CA PHE A 945 -11.97 7.33 18.41
C PHE A 945 -11.93 5.81 18.67
N ILE A 946 -12.94 5.05 18.24
CA ILE A 946 -13.05 3.61 18.48
C ILE A 946 -12.03 2.78 17.66
N HIS A 947 -11.85 3.13 16.39
CA HIS A 947 -11.00 2.36 15.47
C HIS A 947 -9.53 2.78 15.54
N TYR A 948 -9.27 4.07 15.78
CA TYR A 948 -7.92 4.64 15.75
C TYR A 948 -7.53 5.25 17.11
N GLY A 949 -8.33 6.18 17.63
CA GLY A 949 -7.98 6.97 18.82
C GLY A 949 -7.61 6.13 20.06
N MET A 950 -8.35 5.06 20.36
CA MET A 950 -8.03 4.17 21.48
C MET A 950 -6.74 3.38 21.30
N ASN A 951 -6.40 3.00 20.06
CA ASN A 951 -5.15 2.28 19.75
C ASN A 951 -3.94 3.22 19.83
N GLU A 952 -4.13 4.47 19.39
CA GLU A 952 -3.12 5.53 19.45
C GLU A 952 -2.95 6.13 20.86
N GLY A 953 -3.84 5.78 21.79
CA GLY A 953 -3.82 6.32 23.16
C GLY A 953 -4.30 7.77 23.28
N ARG A 954 -5.15 8.23 22.35
CA ARG A 954 -5.67 9.60 22.36
C ARG A 954 -6.62 9.84 23.54
N ILE A 955 -6.52 11.04 24.12
CA ILE A 955 -7.31 11.44 25.29
C ILE A 955 -8.59 12.14 24.80
N ALA A 956 -9.71 11.42 24.86
CA ALA A 956 -11.02 11.95 24.48
C ALA A 956 -11.86 12.43 25.68
N LYS A 957 -11.38 12.32 26.92
CA LYS A 957 -12.11 12.82 28.10
C LYS A 957 -11.16 13.23 29.21
N ALA A 958 -11.35 14.41 29.80
CA ALA A 958 -10.46 14.92 30.85
C ALA A 958 -10.36 14.01 32.09
N SER A 959 -11.43 13.27 32.42
CA SER A 959 -11.44 12.35 33.56
C SER A 959 -10.78 11.00 33.29
N PHE A 960 -10.38 10.71 32.05
CA PHE A 960 -9.74 9.45 31.67
C PHE A 960 -8.55 9.68 30.74
N ASP A 961 -7.38 9.26 31.19
CA ASP A 961 -6.15 9.21 30.40
C ASP A 961 -5.63 7.79 30.47
N VAL A 962 -5.57 7.10 29.33
CA VAL A 962 -5.16 5.69 29.27
C VAL A 962 -3.73 5.49 29.78
N THR A 963 -2.87 6.49 29.62
CA THR A 963 -1.49 6.45 30.12
C THR A 963 -1.51 6.52 31.64
N SER A 964 -2.22 7.50 32.21
CA SER A 964 -2.44 7.57 33.66
C SER A 964 -3.03 6.26 34.23
N TYR A 965 -4.03 5.69 33.54
CA TYR A 965 -4.69 4.46 33.98
C TYR A 965 -3.73 3.26 33.95
N ARG A 966 -2.94 3.13 32.87
CA ARG A 966 -1.87 2.14 32.75
C ARG A 966 -0.81 2.32 33.84
N LEU A 967 -0.39 3.55 34.13
CA LEU A 967 0.62 3.84 35.16
C LEU A 967 0.14 3.44 36.56
N GLN A 968 -1.14 3.65 36.86
CA GLN A 968 -1.71 3.43 38.18
C GLN A 968 -1.91 1.95 38.54
N TYR A 969 -2.21 1.09 37.56
CA TYR A 969 -2.69 -0.27 37.81
C TYR A 969 -1.77 -1.35 37.24
N SER A 970 -0.93 -1.92 38.11
CA SER A 970 0.06 -2.94 37.73
C SER A 970 -0.54 -4.28 37.31
N ASP A 971 -1.71 -4.63 37.84
CA ASP A 971 -2.47 -5.80 37.41
C ASP A 971 -2.92 -5.70 35.96
N LEU A 972 -3.36 -4.52 35.51
CA LEU A 972 -3.74 -4.30 34.12
C LEU A 972 -2.52 -4.29 33.19
N ARG A 973 -1.37 -3.78 33.66
CA ARG A 973 -0.12 -3.90 32.90
C ARG A 973 0.29 -5.33 32.65
N ARG A 974 0.15 -6.21 33.65
CA ARG A 974 0.41 -7.64 33.49
C ARG A 974 -0.59 -8.31 32.54
N ALA A 975 -1.85 -7.89 32.55
CA ALA A 975 -2.89 -8.48 31.71
C ALA A 975 -2.83 -8.02 30.25
N TYR A 976 -2.56 -6.72 30.01
CA TYR A 976 -2.72 -6.10 28.70
C TYR A 976 -1.43 -5.60 28.06
N GLY A 977 -0.33 -5.49 28.82
CA GLY A 977 0.94 -4.99 28.31
C GLY A 977 0.79 -3.63 27.62
N ASN A 978 1.20 -3.56 26.35
CA ASN A 978 1.13 -2.35 25.52
C ASN A 978 -0.19 -2.18 24.74
N ASN A 979 -1.18 -3.07 24.91
CA ASN A 979 -2.48 -2.94 24.23
C ASN A 979 -3.33 -1.84 24.90
N LEU A 980 -3.16 -0.59 24.46
CA LEU A 980 -3.85 0.59 25.02
C LEU A 980 -5.37 0.46 24.95
N LYS A 981 -5.91 -0.09 23.85
CA LYS A 981 -7.36 -0.27 23.67
C LYS A 981 -7.98 -1.16 24.76
N SER A 982 -7.29 -2.20 25.20
CA SER A 982 -7.77 -3.04 26.31
C SER A 982 -7.93 -2.28 27.63
N TYR A 983 -7.13 -1.24 27.89
CA TYR A 983 -7.29 -0.41 29.09
C TYR A 983 -8.55 0.47 29.03
N TYR A 984 -8.87 1.03 27.85
CA TYR A 984 -10.13 1.75 27.64
C TYR A 984 -11.32 0.83 27.88
N LEU A 985 -11.33 -0.35 27.24
CA LEU A 985 -12.42 -1.32 27.38
C LEU A 985 -12.55 -1.82 28.81
N HIS A 986 -11.44 -2.08 29.49
CA HIS A 986 -11.46 -2.47 30.90
C HIS A 986 -12.09 -1.39 31.78
N TYR A 987 -11.72 -0.11 31.60
CA TYR A 987 -12.30 0.97 32.38
C TYR A 987 -13.80 1.12 32.14
N LEU A 988 -14.24 0.95 30.88
CA LEU A 988 -15.65 0.99 30.50
C LEU A 988 -16.47 -0.13 31.16
N GLN A 989 -15.92 -1.35 31.18
CA GLN A 989 -16.66 -2.54 31.61
C GLN A 989 -16.59 -2.78 33.13
N TRP A 990 -15.42 -2.61 33.75
CA TRP A 990 -15.19 -2.93 35.16
C TRP A 990 -14.57 -1.80 35.97
N GLY A 991 -13.58 -1.10 35.41
CA GLY A 991 -12.72 -0.19 36.18
C GLY A 991 -13.48 0.88 36.96
N ARG A 992 -14.58 1.40 36.40
CA ARG A 992 -15.46 2.35 37.11
C ARG A 992 -16.19 1.72 38.30
N GLN A 993 -16.70 0.51 38.12
CA GLN A 993 -17.43 -0.22 39.17
C GLN A 993 -16.50 -0.64 40.31
N GLU A 994 -15.25 -0.96 39.96
CA GLU A 994 -14.17 -1.24 40.90
C GLU A 994 -13.65 0.01 41.64
N GLY A 995 -14.13 1.21 41.29
CA GLY A 995 -13.68 2.47 41.89
C GLY A 995 -12.26 2.89 41.47
N ARG A 996 -11.76 2.38 40.33
CA ARG A 996 -10.44 2.74 39.81
C ARG A 996 -10.43 4.17 39.27
N LYS A 997 -9.32 4.89 39.50
CA LYS A 997 -9.07 6.26 39.05
C LYS A 997 -8.57 6.25 37.60
N GLY A 998 -9.35 6.83 36.68
CA GLY A 998 -9.03 6.90 35.24
C GLY A 998 -7.93 7.90 34.85
N SER A 999 -7.51 8.80 35.73
CA SER A 999 -6.58 9.90 35.41
C SER A 999 -5.80 10.38 36.65
N GLY A 1000 -4.77 11.21 36.42
CA GLY A 1000 -4.02 11.91 37.47
C GLY A 1000 -2.79 11.15 38.00
N CYS A 1001 -2.49 9.98 37.44
CA CYS A 1001 -1.30 9.23 37.79
C CYS A 1001 -0.17 9.58 36.82
N ILE A 1002 0.84 10.31 37.30
CA ILE A 1002 1.97 10.77 36.48
C ILE A 1002 3.24 9.93 36.67
N ARG A 1003 3.21 8.94 37.56
CA ARG A 1003 4.35 8.06 37.88
C ARG A 1003 3.87 6.63 38.02
N LEU A 1004 4.64 5.70 37.48
CA LEU A 1004 4.34 4.28 37.51
C LEU A 1004 4.16 3.78 38.95
N GLN A 1005 3.00 3.19 39.25
CA GLN A 1005 2.66 2.61 40.54
C GLN A 1005 2.81 1.10 40.50
N GLY A 1006 3.42 0.53 41.55
CA GLY A 1006 3.60 -0.91 41.67
C GLY A 1006 4.47 -1.49 40.54
N ALA A 1007 5.55 -0.79 40.18
CA ALA A 1007 6.53 -1.28 39.22
C ALA A 1007 7.06 -2.65 39.64
N ILE A 1008 7.20 -3.57 38.68
CA ILE A 1008 7.73 -4.89 39.03
C ILE A 1008 9.19 -4.79 39.47
N THR A 1009 9.53 -5.54 40.52
CA THR A 1009 10.91 -5.72 40.98
C THR A 1009 11.38 -7.17 40.85
N THR A 1010 10.47 -8.08 40.49
CA THR A 1010 10.76 -9.51 40.40
C THR A 1010 10.84 -9.94 38.96
N LEU A 1011 11.92 -10.64 38.60
CA LEU A 1011 12.12 -11.28 37.30
C LEU A 1011 12.63 -12.70 37.52
N ASN A 1012 12.02 -13.70 36.86
CA ASN A 1012 12.38 -15.11 36.98
C ASN A 1012 12.52 -15.60 38.44
N GLY A 1013 11.58 -15.19 39.31
CA GLY A 1013 11.54 -15.58 40.72
C GLY A 1013 12.51 -14.84 41.66
N THR A 1014 13.36 -13.95 41.13
CA THR A 1014 14.30 -13.15 41.95
C THR A 1014 13.79 -11.73 42.13
N ASP A 1015 13.71 -11.25 43.38
CA ASP A 1015 13.34 -9.87 43.72
C ASP A 1015 14.56 -8.93 43.78
N TYR A 1016 14.63 -8.02 42.81
CA TYR A 1016 15.69 -7.03 42.65
C TYR A 1016 15.41 -5.73 43.41
N GLY A 1017 14.30 -5.60 44.16
CA GLY A 1017 13.85 -4.35 44.78
C GLY A 1017 14.86 -3.72 45.76
N LYS A 1018 15.84 -4.47 46.26
CA LYS A 1018 16.95 -3.97 47.10
C LYS A 1018 17.97 -3.13 46.34
N VAL A 1019 18.09 -3.33 45.03
CA VAL A 1019 19.07 -2.66 44.16
C VAL A 1019 18.45 -1.97 42.96
N TYR A 1020 17.16 -2.17 42.74
CA TYR A 1020 16.38 -1.61 41.64
C TYR A 1020 15.19 -0.80 42.16
N ASP A 1021 14.94 0.31 41.49
CA ASP A 1021 13.75 1.14 41.56
C ASP A 1021 13.49 1.62 40.14
N TYR A 1022 12.33 1.27 39.57
CA TYR A 1022 12.02 1.56 38.17
C TYR A 1022 12.21 3.04 37.84
N GLN A 1023 11.63 3.93 38.67
CA GLN A 1023 11.64 5.36 38.38
C GLN A 1023 13.07 5.91 38.49
N TYR A 1024 13.80 5.52 39.53
CA TYR A 1024 15.18 5.91 39.69
C TYR A 1024 16.04 5.43 38.51
N TYR A 1025 15.79 4.22 38.01
CA TYR A 1025 16.53 3.64 36.91
C TYR A 1025 16.29 4.39 35.59
N ILE A 1026 15.04 4.67 35.23
CA ILE A 1026 14.74 5.43 34.01
C ILE A 1026 15.18 6.89 34.11
N ASP A 1027 15.10 7.52 35.29
CA ASP A 1027 15.57 8.90 35.51
C ASP A 1027 17.09 9.02 35.34
N LYS A 1028 17.84 7.98 35.73
CA LYS A 1028 19.30 7.93 35.57
C LYS A 1028 19.75 7.41 34.20
N ASN A 1029 18.86 6.77 33.46
CA ASN A 1029 19.16 6.13 32.18
C ASN A 1029 18.07 6.49 31.14
N PRO A 1030 18.05 7.74 30.64
CA PRO A 1030 17.00 8.20 29.74
C PRO A 1030 16.93 7.44 28.40
N ASP A 1031 18.03 6.81 27.99
CA ASP A 1031 18.12 5.91 26.84
C ASP A 1031 17.20 4.69 27.01
N VAL A 1032 17.13 4.13 28.21
CA VAL A 1032 16.27 2.98 28.53
C VAL A 1032 14.80 3.38 28.46
N PHE A 1033 14.45 4.57 28.96
CA PHE A 1033 13.08 5.08 28.84
C PHE A 1033 12.67 5.32 27.39
N ARG A 1034 13.59 5.83 26.56
CA ARG A 1034 13.34 6.03 25.13
C ARG A 1034 13.11 4.72 24.39
N ALA A 1035 13.80 3.65 24.79
CA ALA A 1035 13.68 2.34 24.16
C ALA A 1035 12.41 1.57 24.60
N TYR A 1036 12.03 1.64 25.87
CA TYR A 1036 11.00 0.75 26.45
C TYR A 1036 9.78 1.48 27.03
N GLY A 1037 9.80 2.81 27.11
CA GLY A 1037 8.70 3.62 27.63
C GLY A 1037 8.25 3.18 29.03
N TYR A 1038 6.96 2.91 29.19
CA TYR A 1038 6.33 2.48 30.44
C TYR A 1038 6.19 0.96 30.60
N ASP A 1039 6.99 0.18 29.88
CA ASP A 1039 7.04 -1.28 30.03
C ASP A 1039 7.98 -1.65 31.19
N ASP A 1040 7.43 -1.75 32.40
CA ASP A 1040 8.22 -2.02 33.61
C ASP A 1040 8.86 -3.41 33.62
N GLN A 1041 8.32 -4.35 32.85
CA GLN A 1041 8.91 -5.66 32.67
C GLN A 1041 10.12 -5.61 31.74
N ALA A 1042 10.02 -4.92 30.60
CA ALA A 1042 11.14 -4.73 29.69
C ALA A 1042 12.27 -3.90 30.35
N VAL A 1043 11.92 -2.86 31.11
CA VAL A 1043 12.91 -2.03 31.84
C VAL A 1043 13.63 -2.83 32.93
N LEU A 1044 12.91 -3.67 33.69
CA LEU A 1044 13.55 -4.57 34.67
C LEU A 1044 14.43 -5.61 33.98
N ALA A 1045 13.95 -6.22 32.89
CA ALA A 1045 14.74 -7.17 32.09
C ALA A 1045 16.02 -6.53 31.55
N HIS A 1046 15.95 -5.28 31.09
CA HIS A 1046 17.13 -4.53 30.66
C HIS A 1046 18.11 -4.32 31.82
N PHE A 1047 17.64 -3.89 32.99
CA PHE A 1047 18.50 -3.73 34.17
C PHE A 1047 19.22 -5.04 34.53
N VAL A 1048 18.51 -6.16 34.54
CA VAL A 1048 19.06 -7.47 34.91
C VAL A 1048 20.05 -8.00 33.87
N ASN A 1049 19.69 -7.91 32.58
CA ASN A 1049 20.50 -8.50 31.50
C ASN A 1049 21.73 -7.66 31.15
N TYR A 1050 21.63 -6.35 31.26
CA TYR A 1050 22.64 -5.39 30.81
C TYR A 1050 23.06 -4.42 31.93
N GLY A 1051 22.09 -3.75 32.57
CA GLY A 1051 22.37 -2.67 33.53
C GLY A 1051 23.27 -3.05 34.70
N MET A 1052 23.11 -4.26 35.26
CA MET A 1052 23.96 -4.77 36.35
C MET A 1052 25.41 -5.03 35.91
N LYS A 1053 25.63 -5.47 34.67
CA LYS A 1053 26.97 -5.68 34.12
C LYS A 1053 27.67 -4.35 33.86
N GLU A 1054 26.93 -3.40 33.32
CA GLU A 1054 27.38 -2.03 33.04
C GLU A 1054 27.57 -1.18 34.30
N GLY A 1055 27.07 -1.64 35.45
CA GLY A 1055 27.15 -0.90 36.71
C GLY A 1055 26.20 0.29 36.79
N ARG A 1056 25.10 0.27 36.02
CA ARG A 1056 24.10 1.34 36.03
C ARG A 1056 23.44 1.47 37.39
N ILE A 1057 23.23 2.71 37.81
CA ILE A 1057 22.62 3.02 39.10
C ILE A 1057 21.11 2.93 38.98
N ALA A 1058 20.51 1.96 39.66
CA ALA A 1058 19.07 1.72 39.62
C ALA A 1058 18.36 2.00 40.94
N LYS A 1059 19.06 2.33 42.03
CA LYS A 1059 18.45 2.70 43.32
C LYS A 1059 19.36 3.61 44.14
N ALA A 1060 18.81 4.67 44.72
CA ALA A 1060 19.58 5.63 45.52
C ALA A 1060 20.35 5.00 46.70
N SER A 1061 19.76 3.98 47.34
CA SER A 1061 20.34 3.29 48.50
C SER A 1061 21.39 2.24 48.14
N PHE A 1062 21.62 1.98 46.84
CA PHE A 1062 22.60 1.01 46.37
C PHE A 1062 23.34 1.53 45.14
N VAL A 1063 24.61 1.86 45.32
CA VAL A 1063 25.51 2.27 44.24
C VAL A 1063 26.65 1.25 44.18
N VAL A 1064 26.68 0.42 43.12
CA VAL A 1064 27.56 -0.75 43.07
C VAL A 1064 29.04 -0.40 43.23
N ASN A 1065 29.47 0.75 42.71
CA ASN A 1065 30.86 1.20 42.83
C ASN A 1065 31.22 1.56 44.28
N ASN A 1066 30.30 2.19 45.02
CA ASN A 1066 30.51 2.51 46.44
C ASN A 1066 30.50 1.23 47.29
N TYR A 1067 29.58 0.31 47.00
CA TYR A 1067 29.52 -0.99 47.66
C TYR A 1067 30.80 -1.82 47.42
N LYS A 1068 31.27 -1.89 46.17
CA LYS A 1068 32.54 -2.51 45.78
C LYS A 1068 33.73 -1.87 46.47
N ALA A 1069 33.78 -0.53 46.59
CA ALA A 1069 34.87 0.18 47.24
C ALA A 1069 34.89 -0.01 48.77
N ARG A 1070 33.73 -0.20 49.41
CA ARG A 1070 33.63 -0.34 50.87
C ARG A 1070 34.07 -1.71 51.40
N TYR A 1071 33.79 -2.80 50.67
CA TYR A 1071 33.96 -4.16 51.17
C TYR A 1071 35.11 -4.90 50.50
N ALA A 1072 36.25 -4.98 51.19
CA ALA A 1072 37.49 -5.59 50.68
C ALA A 1072 37.36 -7.09 50.41
N ASP A 1073 36.62 -7.79 51.25
CA ASP A 1073 36.31 -9.22 51.11
C ASP A 1073 35.56 -9.51 49.79
N LEU A 1074 34.60 -8.67 49.41
CA LEU A 1074 33.88 -8.82 48.14
C LEU A 1074 34.76 -8.52 46.94
N ARG A 1075 35.70 -7.57 47.06
CA ARG A 1075 36.71 -7.32 46.00
C ARG A 1075 37.61 -8.52 45.78
N GLN A 1076 38.04 -9.16 46.86
CA GLN A 1076 38.83 -10.38 46.79
C GLN A 1076 38.03 -11.54 46.18
N ALA A 1077 36.74 -11.66 46.50
CA ALA A 1077 35.89 -12.74 46.00
C ALA A 1077 35.41 -12.57 44.55
N TYR A 1078 35.03 -11.36 44.14
CA TYR A 1078 34.33 -11.11 42.87
C TYR A 1078 35.13 -10.32 41.84
N GLY A 1079 36.25 -9.70 42.22
CA GLY A 1079 37.11 -8.94 41.32
C GLY A 1079 36.33 -7.89 40.51
N ASN A 1080 36.38 -8.02 39.18
CA ASN A 1080 35.71 -7.09 38.25
C ASN A 1080 34.31 -7.51 37.81
N ASN A 1081 33.75 -8.59 38.35
CA ASN A 1081 32.40 -9.02 38.02
C ASN A 1081 31.37 -8.14 38.75
N THR A 1082 31.00 -7.01 38.15
CA THR A 1082 30.08 -6.01 38.72
C THR A 1082 28.73 -6.63 39.12
N ALA A 1083 28.17 -7.53 38.30
CA ALA A 1083 26.88 -8.16 38.56
C ALA A 1083 26.87 -8.98 39.87
N MET A 1084 27.99 -9.61 40.23
CA MET A 1084 28.11 -10.38 41.49
C MET A 1084 27.95 -9.51 42.74
N TYR A 1085 28.31 -8.23 42.69
CA TYR A 1085 28.12 -7.30 43.81
C TYR A 1085 26.63 -6.97 44.03
N TYR A 1086 25.86 -6.80 42.95
CA TYR A 1086 24.40 -6.64 43.02
C TYR A 1086 23.76 -7.91 43.60
N ASN A 1087 24.10 -9.08 43.06
CA ASN A 1087 23.59 -10.37 43.54
C ASN A 1087 23.94 -10.62 45.01
N HIS A 1088 25.16 -10.29 45.42
CA HIS A 1088 25.57 -10.41 46.81
C HIS A 1088 24.71 -9.55 47.73
N TYR A 1089 24.48 -8.29 47.37
CA TYR A 1089 23.65 -7.39 48.19
C TYR A 1089 22.21 -7.89 48.31
N ILE A 1090 21.63 -8.40 47.21
CA ILE A 1090 20.28 -8.96 47.18
C ILE A 1090 20.15 -10.16 48.13
N ASN A 1091 21.10 -11.10 48.04
CA ASN A 1091 21.01 -12.40 48.70
C ASN A 1091 21.49 -12.38 50.17
N TRP A 1092 22.59 -11.67 50.46
CA TRP A 1092 23.26 -11.68 51.77
C TRP A 1092 23.51 -10.29 52.33
N GLY A 1093 24.13 -9.40 51.55
CA GLY A 1093 24.67 -8.14 52.05
C GLY A 1093 23.65 -7.25 52.76
N TYR A 1094 22.40 -7.22 52.30
CA TYR A 1094 21.33 -6.49 52.98
C TYR A 1094 21.02 -7.08 54.37
N LYS A 1095 20.96 -8.41 54.51
CA LYS A 1095 20.68 -9.10 55.78
C LYS A 1095 21.84 -8.99 56.76
N GLU A 1096 23.07 -8.94 56.25
CA GLU A 1096 24.29 -8.72 57.03
C GLU A 1096 24.44 -7.28 57.55
N GLY A 1097 23.52 -6.37 57.21
CA GLY A 1097 23.60 -4.96 57.59
C GLY A 1097 24.65 -4.15 56.81
N ARG A 1098 25.16 -4.69 55.69
CA ARG A 1098 26.10 -3.95 54.84
C ARG A 1098 25.42 -2.73 54.20
N LYS A 1099 26.14 -1.62 54.10
CA LYS A 1099 25.67 -0.36 53.56
C LYS A 1099 25.89 -0.33 52.04
N GLY A 1100 24.81 -0.23 51.26
CA GLY A 1100 24.80 -0.32 49.79
C GLY A 1100 25.26 0.94 49.05
N ASN A 1101 25.18 2.10 49.68
CA ASN A 1101 25.71 3.39 49.20
C ASN A 1101 26.49 4.05 50.34
#